data_AF-A0AAD6T8V1-F1
#
_entry.id   AF-A0AAD6T8V1-F1
#
_cell.length_a   1.000
_cell.length_b   1.000
_cell.length_c   1.000
_cell.angle_alpha   90.00
_cell.angle_beta   90.00
_cell.angle_gamma   90.00
#
_symmetry.space_group_name_H-M   'P 1'
#
loop_
_entity.id
_entity.type
_entity.pdbx_description
1 polymer ?
#
loop_
_entity_poly.entity_id
_entity_poly.type
_entity_poly.pdbx_seq_one_letter_code
_entity_poly.pdbx_strand_id
1 'polypeptide(L)'
;MTNAFEFYGICFCTIIFSIFLLISPPRREPPSRRPIIHDTAAAVRGVLDPPTASMDTLLRSRAAPNTRLHRTFHLSNTFVSPDPMVHAAFLRQSRALLQTAKRDWDRFNDVALQAVELSLLNYATPFHVFVRAATLRTVIVGLLDPRIDITSLASSDVDVVGQLITDLWLLSKNPEYIPEHLLEMLNNRLRRLIPDDEKYANPLDFVIPAFETLWRLVAVTLAHVHTDAAACGAFRDFNENPNCEQFRASRLGGTSPSVEDYISEALRLNPPVRHITRHTYKQSLLTAILPRFLAAWFPPRIEVLVADIESAQRTSFWESDESSADVYDAARFLHEATASHLLAFGCGPLKCAAINWAPMAAAVIVGAVLNRVDGVGHYIVRGPRIGGREEWDRWEFCLDHFELSLSVLATFYIKLPTAVAHRGRIRKYCASKYSNVGRMCRKHDAQMGGNNHYPVLTLPTEIVLKIFESFLPGYPLHPPLVGPASPTVLTQVCREWREIALAAPALWRAMSFGKNDSDSVSTLVEKQLAVVQNWLLRSRPLPISLCCIVAPATAMSIHAAIVPHRNRWEHLRLRGTALDNIPSDILDGAMPLLRDLDLYFNGNTHATSGGMALNDTPLLCSAALNYVAAKSFILPYAQLTTLRLTGSFLLNECVPLLHQASNLVHCDLAVFCYANEHAAPDVTLPQLESLTLQIHSLDGHPMQQSFIVPALRCLHIAESVATPVPRAIPSLKVFLDKAGCPRLEEVRITNPKPVRGYDTSLSEYDASLSEDVYRTAFPSISTFILVHYTARQRDQQLAITSFLLDRPYF
;
A
#
# COMPACT_ATOMS: atom_id res chain seq x y z
N MET A 1 25.56 -85.02 29.65
CA MET A 1 26.12 -83.66 29.45
C MET A 1 25.62 -82.99 28.17
N THR A 2 25.11 -83.72 27.18
CA THR A 2 24.56 -83.19 25.92
C THR A 2 23.25 -82.41 26.08
N ASN A 3 22.33 -82.84 26.96
CA ASN A 3 21.04 -82.14 27.16
C ASN A 3 21.14 -80.80 27.90
N ALA A 4 22.23 -80.57 28.65
CA ALA A 4 22.45 -79.28 29.31
C ALA A 4 22.85 -78.22 28.28
N PHE A 5 23.68 -78.56 27.30
CA PHE A 5 24.12 -77.63 26.26
C PHE A 5 22.97 -77.18 25.35
N GLU A 6 22.03 -78.06 25.01
CA GLU A 6 20.84 -77.68 24.24
C GLU A 6 19.90 -76.78 25.04
N PHE A 7 19.71 -77.06 26.34
CA PHE A 7 18.84 -76.23 27.19
C PHE A 7 19.44 -74.84 27.42
N TYR A 8 20.75 -74.75 27.68
CA TYR A 8 21.44 -73.46 27.79
C TYR A 8 21.51 -72.72 26.45
N GLY A 9 21.62 -73.42 25.31
CA GLY A 9 21.57 -72.82 23.98
C GLY A 9 20.21 -72.23 23.64
N ILE A 10 19.12 -72.94 23.95
CA ILE A 10 17.74 -72.47 23.74
C ILE A 10 17.44 -71.30 24.69
N CYS A 11 17.81 -71.39 25.98
CA CYS A 11 17.66 -70.29 26.92
C CYS A 11 18.47 -69.06 26.49
N PHE A 12 19.72 -69.22 26.04
CA PHE A 12 20.55 -68.11 25.56
C PHE A 12 19.97 -67.45 24.31
N CYS A 13 19.46 -68.23 23.35
CA CYS A 13 18.77 -67.71 22.16
C CYS A 13 17.47 -66.98 22.52
N THR A 14 16.67 -67.50 23.47
CA THR A 14 15.44 -66.83 23.94
C THR A 14 15.73 -65.55 24.72
N ILE A 15 16.83 -65.52 25.49
CA ILE A 15 17.28 -64.32 26.22
C ILE A 15 17.79 -63.26 25.23
N ILE A 16 18.60 -63.64 24.23
CA ILE A 16 19.03 -62.71 23.16
C ILE A 16 17.83 -62.21 22.36
N PHE A 17 16.87 -63.08 22.02
CA PHE A 17 15.65 -62.69 21.30
C PHE A 17 14.76 -61.75 22.12
N SER A 18 14.66 -61.97 23.43
CA SER A 18 13.93 -61.09 24.36
C SER A 18 14.65 -59.75 24.56
N ILE A 19 15.98 -59.75 24.63
CA ILE A 19 16.80 -58.53 24.67
C ILE A 19 16.68 -57.75 23.36
N PHE A 20 16.67 -58.41 22.20
CA PHE A 20 16.39 -57.78 20.91
C PHE A 20 14.98 -57.19 20.85
N LEU A 21 13.95 -57.87 21.38
CA LEU A 21 12.59 -57.31 21.45
C LEU A 21 12.46 -56.12 22.43
N LEU A 22 13.32 -56.06 23.46
CA LEU A 22 13.37 -54.97 24.45
C LEU A 22 14.23 -53.77 24.00
N ILE A 23 15.17 -53.98 23.08
CA ILE A 23 15.93 -52.89 22.44
C ILE A 23 15.02 -52.28 21.36
N SER A 24 14.41 -51.14 21.67
CA SER A 24 13.71 -50.34 20.67
C SER A 24 14.66 -50.05 19.51
N PRO A 25 14.22 -50.18 18.24
CA PRO A 25 15.06 -49.79 17.11
C PRO A 25 15.50 -48.34 17.33
N PRO A 26 16.78 -48.00 17.08
CA PRO A 26 17.25 -46.65 17.32
C PRO A 26 16.35 -45.69 16.52
N ARG A 27 15.67 -44.77 17.21
CA ARG A 27 15.07 -43.56 16.60
C ARG A 27 16.20 -42.65 16.13
N ARG A 28 17.03 -43.13 15.21
CA ARG A 28 17.95 -42.30 14.45
C ARG A 28 17.20 -41.92 13.20
N GLU A 29 16.90 -40.63 13.07
CA GLU A 29 16.54 -40.07 11.78
C GLU A 29 17.63 -40.49 10.79
N PRO A 30 17.28 -41.11 9.65
CA PRO A 30 18.27 -41.49 8.66
C PRO A 30 19.03 -40.22 8.25
N PRO A 31 20.37 -40.27 8.11
CA PRO A 31 21.14 -39.09 7.73
C PRO A 31 20.57 -38.52 6.43
N SER A 32 20.00 -37.31 6.49
CA SER A 32 19.42 -36.67 5.32
C SER A 32 20.54 -36.43 4.31
N ARG A 33 20.51 -37.14 3.18
CA ARG A 33 21.33 -36.76 2.02
C ARG A 33 20.88 -35.38 1.54
N ARG A 34 21.79 -34.67 0.86
CA ARG A 34 21.47 -33.42 0.18
C ARG A 34 20.22 -33.61 -0.70
N PRO A 35 19.29 -32.65 -0.73
CA PRO A 35 18.09 -32.73 -1.56
C PRO A 35 18.46 -32.92 -3.04
N ILE A 36 17.70 -33.75 -3.76
CA ILE A 36 17.84 -33.94 -5.21
C ILE A 36 16.94 -32.90 -5.88
N ILE A 37 17.55 -31.96 -6.61
CA ILE A 37 16.84 -30.87 -7.29
C ILE A 37 16.56 -31.29 -8.74
N HIS A 38 15.32 -31.07 -9.17
CA HIS A 38 14.84 -31.29 -10.53
C HIS A 38 14.33 -29.96 -11.09
N ASP A 39 14.98 -29.48 -12.14
CA ASP A 39 14.86 -28.13 -12.70
C ASP A 39 14.39 -28.12 -14.16
N THR A 40 14.16 -29.27 -14.79
CA THR A 40 13.55 -29.36 -16.13
C THR A 40 12.06 -29.70 -16.02
N ALA A 41 11.24 -29.20 -16.96
CA ALA A 41 9.79 -29.42 -16.94
C ALA A 41 9.40 -30.92 -16.92
N ALA A 42 10.12 -31.77 -17.66
CA ALA A 42 9.89 -33.22 -17.67
C ALA A 42 10.25 -33.86 -16.32
N ALA A 43 11.39 -33.50 -15.73
CA ALA A 43 11.80 -34.03 -14.43
C ALA A 43 10.88 -33.57 -13.30
N VAL A 44 10.47 -32.29 -13.30
CA VAL A 44 9.47 -31.74 -12.38
C VAL A 44 8.15 -32.52 -12.47
N ARG A 45 7.65 -32.78 -13.69
CA ARG A 45 6.45 -33.60 -13.88
C ARG A 45 6.61 -35.01 -13.31
N GLY A 46 7.77 -35.64 -13.51
CA GLY A 46 8.08 -36.95 -12.94
C GLY A 46 8.11 -36.98 -11.40
N VAL A 47 8.51 -35.87 -10.75
CA VAL A 47 8.47 -35.74 -9.28
C VAL A 47 7.04 -35.52 -8.76
N LEU A 48 6.24 -34.72 -9.46
CA LEU A 48 4.90 -34.33 -9.01
C LEU A 48 3.82 -35.35 -9.36
N ASP A 49 3.99 -36.07 -10.47
CA ASP A 49 3.07 -37.09 -10.98
C ASP A 49 3.85 -38.35 -11.43
N PRO A 50 4.53 -39.04 -10.48
CA PRO A 50 5.29 -40.24 -10.80
C PRO A 50 4.37 -41.35 -11.34
N PRO A 51 4.74 -41.99 -12.45
CA PRO A 51 3.93 -43.07 -13.02
C PRO A 51 3.76 -44.19 -11.99
N THR A 52 2.54 -44.72 -11.89
CA THR A 52 2.13 -45.80 -10.95
C THR A 52 2.00 -45.46 -9.47
N ALA A 53 2.20 -44.19 -9.05
CA ALA A 53 2.00 -43.81 -7.66
C ALA A 53 0.51 -43.78 -7.26
N SER A 54 0.17 -44.45 -6.15
CA SER A 54 -1.17 -44.35 -5.56
C SER A 54 -1.41 -42.99 -4.92
N MET A 55 -2.67 -42.59 -4.77
CA MET A 55 -3.04 -41.35 -4.07
C MET A 55 -2.48 -41.29 -2.65
N ASP A 56 -2.50 -42.41 -1.93
CA ASP A 56 -1.94 -42.53 -0.57
C ASP A 56 -0.44 -42.21 -0.55
N THR A 57 0.33 -42.74 -1.50
CA THR A 57 1.76 -42.43 -1.65
C THR A 57 1.98 -40.96 -1.96
N LEU A 58 1.19 -40.36 -2.87
CA LEU A 58 1.31 -38.94 -3.22
C LEU A 58 1.01 -38.02 -2.03
N LEU A 59 -0.04 -38.33 -1.25
CA LEU A 59 -0.43 -37.55 -0.07
C LEU A 59 0.63 -37.63 1.03
N ARG A 60 1.16 -38.82 1.33
CA ARG A 60 2.29 -38.99 2.27
C ARG A 60 3.52 -38.21 1.82
N SER A 61 3.85 -38.30 0.54
CA SER A 61 5.00 -37.64 -0.05
C SER A 61 4.94 -36.11 0.06
N ARG A 62 3.75 -35.52 -0.05
CA ARG A 62 3.51 -34.08 0.15
C ARG A 62 3.46 -33.68 1.63
N ALA A 63 2.78 -34.45 2.47
CA ALA A 63 2.54 -34.12 3.87
C ALA A 63 3.83 -34.05 4.69
N ALA A 64 4.75 -34.99 4.47
CA ALA A 64 5.99 -35.10 5.25
C ALA A 64 6.84 -33.81 5.27
N PRO A 65 7.25 -33.20 4.13
CA PRO A 65 7.99 -31.94 4.14
C PRO A 65 7.17 -30.74 4.65
N ASN A 66 5.85 -30.83 4.59
CA ASN A 66 4.93 -29.78 5.07
C ASN A 66 4.60 -29.87 6.56
N THR A 67 5.14 -30.86 7.30
CA THR A 67 4.97 -30.96 8.77
C THR A 67 5.36 -29.67 9.49
N ARG A 68 6.32 -28.91 8.95
CA ARG A 68 6.69 -27.59 9.45
C ARG A 68 5.50 -26.61 9.48
N LEU A 69 4.59 -26.68 8.51
CA LEU A 69 3.41 -25.82 8.43
C LEU A 69 2.38 -26.23 9.48
N HIS A 70 2.22 -27.53 9.75
CA HIS A 70 1.43 -28.00 10.90
C HIS A 70 2.01 -27.47 12.21
N ARG A 71 3.33 -27.60 12.42
CA ARG A 71 4.00 -27.08 13.63
C ARG A 71 3.85 -25.56 13.79
N THR A 72 3.85 -24.81 12.69
CA THR A 72 3.89 -23.33 12.73
C THR A 72 2.52 -22.68 12.75
N PHE A 73 1.55 -23.25 12.03
CA PHE A 73 0.22 -22.66 11.81
C PHE A 73 -0.92 -23.54 12.35
N HIS A 74 -0.61 -24.72 12.90
CA HIS A 74 -1.58 -25.75 13.28
C HIS A 74 -2.56 -26.09 12.14
N LEU A 75 -2.06 -26.07 10.90
CA LEU A 75 -2.85 -26.52 9.75
C LEU A 75 -3.29 -27.97 9.96
N SER A 76 -4.50 -28.29 9.54
CA SER A 76 -5.07 -29.64 9.61
C SER A 76 -5.52 -30.17 8.24
N ASN A 77 -5.39 -29.33 7.21
CA ASN A 77 -5.85 -29.64 5.86
C ASN A 77 -4.94 -30.62 5.08
N THR A 78 -5.31 -30.79 3.81
CA THR A 78 -4.66 -31.71 2.88
C THR A 78 -3.15 -31.48 2.71
N PHE A 79 -2.64 -30.25 2.90
CA PHE A 79 -1.22 -29.96 2.68
C PHE A 79 -0.30 -30.64 3.69
N VAL A 80 -0.80 -30.93 4.90
CA VAL A 80 -0.04 -31.48 6.02
C VAL A 80 -0.52 -32.87 6.45
N SER A 81 -1.69 -33.31 5.98
CA SER A 81 -2.25 -34.63 6.28
C SER A 81 -2.07 -35.61 5.12
N PRO A 82 -1.57 -36.84 5.37
CA PRO A 82 -1.52 -37.90 4.38
C PRO A 82 -2.87 -38.60 4.16
N ASP A 83 -3.90 -38.28 4.95
CA ASP A 83 -5.18 -38.98 4.96
C ASP A 83 -6.03 -38.66 3.71
N PRO A 84 -6.41 -39.66 2.89
CA PRO A 84 -7.31 -39.49 1.75
C PRO A 84 -8.67 -38.87 2.11
N MET A 85 -9.21 -39.14 3.31
CA MET A 85 -10.49 -38.56 3.75
C MET A 85 -10.37 -37.05 4.00
N VAL A 86 -9.31 -36.62 4.67
CA VAL A 86 -9.00 -35.19 4.87
C VAL A 86 -8.79 -34.50 3.52
N HIS A 87 -8.10 -35.15 2.58
CA HIS A 87 -7.93 -34.64 1.22
C HIS A 87 -9.26 -34.45 0.48
N ALA A 88 -10.12 -35.47 0.49
CA ALA A 88 -11.43 -35.42 -0.16
C ALA A 88 -12.34 -34.34 0.45
N ALA A 89 -12.36 -34.23 1.79
CA ALA A 89 -13.15 -33.23 2.50
C ALA A 89 -12.70 -31.80 2.16
N PHE A 90 -11.40 -31.54 2.21
CA PHE A 90 -10.82 -30.24 1.86
C PHE A 90 -11.10 -29.86 0.40
N LEU A 91 -10.93 -30.79 -0.55
CA LEU A 91 -11.22 -30.53 -1.96
C LEU A 91 -12.69 -30.21 -2.20
N ARG A 92 -13.60 -30.93 -1.54
CA ARG A 92 -15.05 -30.69 -1.65
C ARG A 92 -15.41 -29.29 -1.14
N GLN A 93 -14.92 -28.90 0.03
CA GLN A 93 -15.17 -27.57 0.59
C GLN A 93 -14.53 -26.46 -0.27
N SER A 94 -13.26 -26.63 -0.67
CA SER A 94 -12.56 -25.64 -1.51
C SER A 94 -13.24 -25.46 -2.86
N ARG A 95 -13.66 -26.55 -3.52
CA ARG A 95 -14.40 -26.46 -4.79
C ARG A 95 -15.75 -25.77 -4.63
N ALA A 96 -16.46 -26.00 -3.52
CA ALA A 96 -17.72 -25.31 -3.27
C ALA A 96 -17.53 -23.79 -3.15
N LEU A 97 -16.49 -23.34 -2.43
CA LEU A 97 -16.14 -21.91 -2.31
C LEU A 97 -15.78 -21.32 -3.69
N LEU A 98 -14.88 -21.97 -4.43
CA LEU A 98 -14.42 -21.52 -5.74
C LEU A 98 -15.56 -21.46 -6.76
N GLN A 99 -16.46 -22.44 -6.76
CA GLN A 99 -17.63 -22.44 -7.66
C GLN A 99 -18.61 -21.34 -7.32
N THR A 100 -18.80 -21.04 -6.03
CA THR A 100 -19.65 -19.93 -5.59
C THR A 100 -19.06 -18.60 -6.05
N ALA A 101 -17.76 -18.38 -5.84
CA ALA A 101 -17.08 -17.15 -6.27
C ALA A 101 -17.04 -17.01 -7.80
N LYS A 102 -16.90 -18.10 -8.55
CA LYS A 102 -16.84 -18.09 -10.03
C LYS A 102 -18.16 -17.72 -10.70
N ARG A 103 -19.30 -17.83 -10.00
CA ARG A 103 -20.63 -17.55 -10.57
C ARG A 103 -20.91 -16.06 -10.72
N ASP A 104 -20.21 -15.21 -9.97
CA ASP A 104 -20.53 -13.79 -9.85
C ASP A 104 -19.25 -12.97 -9.72
N TRP A 105 -18.61 -12.76 -10.87
CA TRP A 105 -17.37 -12.00 -10.98
C TRP A 105 -17.59 -10.51 -10.81
N ASP A 106 -18.79 -9.99 -11.14
CA ASP A 106 -19.16 -8.59 -10.87
C ASP A 106 -19.12 -8.30 -9.37
N ARG A 107 -19.76 -9.16 -8.56
CA ARG A 107 -19.71 -9.03 -7.09
C ARG A 107 -18.29 -9.20 -6.56
N PHE A 108 -17.50 -10.13 -7.10
CA PHE A 108 -16.11 -10.30 -6.69
C PHE A 108 -15.27 -9.06 -7.02
N ASN A 109 -15.53 -8.42 -8.16
CA ASN A 109 -14.91 -7.17 -8.58
C ASN A 109 -15.32 -5.98 -7.70
N ASP A 110 -16.61 -5.85 -7.38
CA ASP A 110 -17.12 -4.83 -6.44
C ASP A 110 -16.44 -4.93 -5.06
N VAL A 111 -16.24 -6.17 -4.59
CA VAL A 111 -15.50 -6.43 -3.34
C VAL A 111 -14.03 -6.02 -3.49
N ALA A 112 -13.38 -6.34 -4.61
CA ALA A 112 -12.00 -5.95 -4.87
C ALA A 112 -11.81 -4.43 -4.94
N LEU A 113 -12.70 -3.71 -5.63
CA LEU A 113 -12.71 -2.25 -5.69
C LEU A 113 -12.87 -1.64 -4.29
N GLN A 114 -13.82 -2.13 -3.49
CA GLN A 114 -13.98 -1.67 -2.10
C GLN A 114 -12.77 -2.01 -1.22
N ALA A 115 -12.17 -3.18 -1.41
CA ALA A 115 -10.98 -3.60 -0.68
C ALA A 115 -9.78 -2.67 -0.95
N VAL A 116 -9.62 -2.27 -2.22
CA VAL A 116 -8.63 -1.28 -2.63
C VAL A 116 -8.91 0.04 -1.93
N GLU A 117 -10.13 0.59 -2.02
CA GLU A 117 -10.48 1.86 -1.36
C GLU A 117 -10.19 1.89 0.15
N LEU A 118 -10.58 0.83 0.85
CA LEU A 118 -10.35 0.72 2.30
C LEU A 118 -8.87 0.59 2.65
N SER A 119 -8.04 0.16 1.71
CA SER A 119 -6.58 0.06 1.86
C SER A 119 -5.87 1.37 1.50
N LEU A 120 -6.55 2.33 0.85
CA LEU A 120 -6.00 3.63 0.44
C LEU A 120 -6.10 4.75 1.48
N LEU A 121 -6.75 4.51 2.63
CA LEU A 121 -7.00 5.53 3.65
C LEU A 121 -5.75 6.06 4.39
N ASN A 122 -4.55 5.60 4.05
CA ASN A 122 -3.29 6.00 4.67
C ASN A 122 -2.37 6.70 3.65
N TYR A 123 -1.86 7.89 3.99
CA TYR A 123 -0.88 8.63 3.18
C TYR A 123 0.42 7.81 3.01
N ALA A 124 0.81 7.54 1.75
CA ALA A 124 1.98 6.77 1.32
C ALA A 124 2.19 5.45 2.09
N THR A 125 1.72 4.33 1.51
CA THR A 125 1.83 3.01 2.15
C THR A 125 2.87 2.16 1.40
N PRO A 126 3.74 1.39 2.10
CA PRO A 126 4.60 0.43 1.43
C PRO A 126 3.79 -0.50 0.51
N PHE A 127 4.23 -0.67 -0.73
CA PHE A 127 3.46 -1.33 -1.78
C PHE A 127 2.94 -2.72 -1.37
N HIS A 128 3.82 -3.53 -0.77
CA HIS A 128 3.48 -4.88 -0.34
C HIS A 128 2.47 -4.90 0.81
N VAL A 129 2.47 -3.89 1.69
CA VAL A 129 1.47 -3.76 2.77
C VAL A 129 0.10 -3.47 2.17
N PHE A 130 0.04 -2.53 1.22
CA PHE A 130 -1.19 -2.17 0.50
C PHE A 130 -1.78 -3.38 -0.26
N VAL A 131 -0.98 -4.04 -1.11
CA VAL A 131 -1.45 -5.17 -1.93
C VAL A 131 -1.92 -6.32 -1.05
N ARG A 132 -1.22 -6.59 0.05
CA ARG A 132 -1.58 -7.62 1.02
C ARG A 132 -2.91 -7.31 1.70
N ALA A 133 -3.11 -6.07 2.14
CA ALA A 133 -4.34 -5.65 2.80
C ALA A 133 -5.55 -5.69 1.86
N ALA A 134 -5.40 -5.23 0.61
CA ALA A 134 -6.44 -5.30 -0.41
C ALA A 134 -6.79 -6.76 -0.73
N THR A 135 -5.78 -7.60 -1.00
CA THR A 135 -6.00 -9.02 -1.33
C THR A 135 -6.65 -9.79 -0.19
N LEU A 136 -6.25 -9.55 1.07
CA LEU A 136 -6.82 -10.25 2.23
C LEU A 136 -8.30 -9.94 2.41
N ARG A 137 -8.70 -8.66 2.30
CA ARG A 137 -10.12 -8.27 2.35
C ARG A 137 -10.92 -8.93 1.22
N THR A 138 -10.38 -8.93 0.00
CA THR A 138 -11.03 -9.57 -1.15
C THR A 138 -11.18 -11.07 -0.96
N VAL A 139 -10.18 -11.77 -0.41
CA VAL A 139 -10.30 -13.22 -0.14
C VAL A 139 -11.34 -13.49 0.95
N ILE A 140 -11.34 -12.74 2.05
CA ILE A 140 -12.28 -12.95 3.15
C ILE A 140 -13.73 -12.78 2.68
N VAL A 141 -14.05 -11.67 2.01
CA VAL A 141 -15.43 -11.34 1.63
C VAL A 141 -15.82 -11.93 0.27
N GLY A 142 -14.89 -11.91 -0.68
CA GLY A 142 -15.14 -12.35 -2.05
C GLY A 142 -15.20 -13.87 -2.17
N LEU A 143 -14.36 -14.60 -1.42
CA LEU A 143 -14.25 -16.06 -1.52
C LEU A 143 -14.78 -16.81 -0.29
N LEU A 144 -14.40 -16.42 0.93
CA LEU A 144 -14.70 -17.22 2.13
C LEU A 144 -16.14 -17.00 2.62
N ASP A 145 -16.50 -15.75 2.92
CA ASP A 145 -17.82 -15.42 3.44
C ASP A 145 -18.38 -14.12 2.84
N PRO A 146 -19.28 -14.22 1.84
CA PRO A 146 -19.89 -13.06 1.20
C PRO A 146 -20.90 -12.32 2.09
N ARG A 147 -21.24 -12.87 3.27
CA ARG A 147 -22.15 -12.22 4.23
C ARG A 147 -21.44 -11.17 5.07
N ILE A 148 -20.10 -11.17 5.09
CA ILE A 148 -19.31 -10.22 5.86
C ILE A 148 -19.33 -8.86 5.16
N ASP A 149 -19.71 -7.83 5.90
CA ASP A 149 -19.58 -6.43 5.46
C ASP A 149 -18.10 -6.05 5.41
N ILE A 150 -17.58 -5.77 4.22
CA ILE A 150 -16.16 -5.46 4.02
C ILE A 150 -15.69 -4.25 4.84
N THR A 151 -16.58 -3.28 5.08
CA THR A 151 -16.27 -2.08 5.88
C THR A 151 -16.15 -2.37 7.38
N SER A 152 -16.65 -3.54 7.83
CA SER A 152 -16.52 -4.01 9.21
C SER A 152 -15.17 -4.66 9.51
N LEU A 153 -14.38 -4.99 8.48
CA LEU A 153 -13.04 -5.55 8.64
C LEU A 153 -12.05 -4.47 9.09
N ALA A 154 -11.68 -4.50 10.37
CA ALA A 154 -10.76 -3.51 10.94
C ALA A 154 -9.38 -3.55 10.26
N SER A 155 -8.92 -2.42 9.71
CA SER A 155 -7.63 -2.36 9.01
C SER A 155 -6.46 -2.85 9.84
N SER A 156 -6.42 -2.52 11.14
CA SER A 156 -5.37 -3.02 12.03
C SER A 156 -5.35 -4.55 12.17
N ASP A 157 -6.50 -5.22 12.09
CA ASP A 157 -6.55 -6.68 12.16
C ASP A 157 -6.11 -7.28 10.81
N VAL A 158 -6.52 -6.69 9.69
CA VAL A 158 -6.09 -7.09 8.33
C VAL A 158 -4.58 -6.97 8.16
N ASP A 159 -3.99 -5.83 8.55
CA ASP A 159 -2.57 -5.55 8.40
C ASP A 159 -1.73 -6.50 9.27
N VAL A 160 -2.13 -6.69 10.53
CA VAL A 160 -1.45 -7.59 11.48
C VAL A 160 -1.57 -9.04 11.04
N VAL A 161 -2.75 -9.51 10.58
CA VAL A 161 -2.93 -10.87 10.08
C VAL A 161 -2.04 -11.10 8.86
N GLY A 162 -2.04 -10.17 7.90
CA GLY A 162 -1.16 -10.25 6.73
C GLY A 162 0.32 -10.33 7.13
N GLN A 163 0.75 -9.52 8.10
CA GLN A 163 2.13 -9.53 8.59
C GLN A 163 2.51 -10.83 9.30
N LEU A 164 1.69 -11.27 10.25
CA LEU A 164 1.97 -12.48 11.02
C LEU A 164 1.96 -13.75 10.15
N ILE A 165 1.13 -13.80 9.10
CA ILE A 165 1.20 -14.90 8.12
C ILE A 165 2.56 -14.92 7.43
N THR A 166 3.08 -13.77 6.99
CA THR A 166 4.42 -13.66 6.39
C THR A 166 5.50 -14.06 7.40
N ASP A 167 5.51 -13.49 8.60
CA ASP A 167 6.52 -13.73 9.63
C ASP A 167 6.59 -15.21 10.04
N LEU A 168 5.43 -15.80 10.34
CA LEU A 168 5.36 -17.22 10.69
C LEU A 168 5.77 -18.11 9.52
N TRP A 169 5.48 -17.73 8.27
CA TRP A 169 5.92 -18.49 7.11
C TRP A 169 7.45 -18.53 7.00
N LEU A 170 8.12 -17.41 7.27
CA LEU A 170 9.58 -17.31 7.27
C LEU A 170 10.18 -18.13 8.41
N LEU A 171 9.64 -17.98 9.62
CA LEU A 171 10.03 -18.77 10.80
C LEU A 171 9.82 -20.26 10.58
N SER A 172 8.80 -20.67 9.81
CA SER A 172 8.55 -22.09 9.53
C SER A 172 9.72 -22.80 8.83
N LYS A 173 10.60 -22.05 8.15
CA LYS A 173 11.78 -22.58 7.45
C LYS A 173 12.95 -22.87 8.40
N ASN A 174 12.98 -22.25 9.59
CA ASN A 174 14.02 -22.46 10.60
C ASN A 174 13.50 -23.40 11.72
N PRO A 175 14.19 -24.49 12.05
CA PRO A 175 13.75 -25.42 13.07
C PRO A 175 13.95 -24.96 14.52
N GLU A 176 14.74 -23.90 14.79
CA GLU A 176 15.31 -23.67 16.12
C GLU A 176 14.33 -23.08 17.15
N TYR A 177 13.36 -22.24 16.76
CA TYR A 177 12.31 -21.75 17.67
C TYR A 177 11.23 -20.94 16.92
N ILE A 178 9.95 -21.14 17.26
CA ILE A 178 8.83 -20.32 16.78
C ILE A 178 8.08 -19.81 18.02
N PRO A 179 8.03 -18.48 18.26
CA PRO A 179 7.35 -17.96 19.44
C PRO A 179 5.84 -18.25 19.41
N GLU A 180 5.34 -19.03 20.38
CA GLU A 180 3.94 -19.48 20.42
C GLU A 180 2.92 -18.33 20.42
N HIS A 181 3.27 -17.21 21.06
CA HIS A 181 2.42 -16.02 21.14
C HIS A 181 2.09 -15.40 19.76
N LEU A 182 2.91 -15.63 18.73
CA LEU A 182 2.65 -15.11 17.39
C LEU A 182 1.48 -15.84 16.73
N LEU A 183 1.41 -17.17 16.86
CA LEU A 183 0.31 -17.97 16.35
C LEU A 183 -0.98 -17.67 17.13
N GLU A 184 -0.89 -17.52 18.44
CA GLU A 184 -2.03 -17.12 19.27
C GLU A 184 -2.57 -15.74 18.86
N MET A 185 -1.68 -14.76 18.67
CA MET A 185 -2.04 -13.43 18.19
C MET A 185 -2.67 -13.48 16.80
N LEU A 186 -2.11 -14.26 15.86
CA LEU A 186 -2.67 -14.46 14.52
C LEU A 186 -4.08 -15.04 14.60
N ASN A 187 -4.28 -16.13 15.35
CA ASN A 187 -5.59 -16.77 15.50
C ASN A 187 -6.62 -15.82 16.12
N ASN A 188 -6.25 -15.09 17.17
CA ASN A 188 -7.13 -14.13 17.83
C ASN A 188 -7.57 -12.99 16.90
N ARG A 189 -6.68 -12.49 16.05
CA ARG A 189 -6.98 -11.43 15.08
C ARG A 189 -7.79 -11.97 13.90
N LEU A 190 -7.40 -13.12 13.37
CA LEU A 190 -8.08 -13.76 12.25
C LEU A 190 -9.52 -14.19 12.60
N ARG A 191 -9.77 -14.64 13.83
CA ARG A 191 -11.12 -14.98 14.30
C ARG A 191 -12.06 -13.77 14.34
N ARG A 192 -11.54 -12.55 14.52
CA ARG A 192 -12.36 -11.33 14.42
C ARG A 192 -12.74 -11.00 12.98
N LEU A 193 -11.87 -11.36 12.03
CA LEU A 193 -12.13 -11.18 10.61
C LEU A 193 -13.04 -12.29 10.05
N ILE A 194 -12.95 -13.51 10.59
CA ILE A 194 -13.73 -14.69 10.18
C ILE A 194 -14.37 -15.31 11.43
N PRO A 195 -15.54 -14.80 11.85
CA PRO A 195 -16.16 -15.17 13.13
C PRO A 195 -16.89 -16.53 13.10
N ASP A 196 -17.24 -17.05 11.93
CA ASP A 196 -17.97 -18.32 11.76
C ASP A 196 -17.06 -19.52 12.11
N ASP A 197 -17.04 -19.92 13.37
CA ASP A 197 -16.23 -21.01 13.92
C ASP A 197 -16.79 -22.40 13.63
N GLU A 198 -18.10 -22.52 13.40
CA GLU A 198 -18.73 -23.75 12.91
C GLU A 198 -18.26 -24.09 11.49
N LYS A 199 -18.28 -23.10 10.58
CA LYS A 199 -17.82 -23.30 9.20
C LYS A 199 -16.29 -23.35 9.09
N TYR A 200 -15.60 -22.56 9.90
CA TYR A 200 -14.14 -22.42 9.88
C TYR A 200 -13.53 -22.72 11.24
N ALA A 201 -13.57 -23.99 11.67
CA ALA A 201 -12.95 -24.42 12.93
C ALA A 201 -11.49 -23.93 13.05
N ASN A 202 -10.69 -24.08 11.98
CA ASN A 202 -9.42 -23.39 11.80
C ASN A 202 -9.44 -22.53 10.51
N PRO A 203 -9.59 -21.19 10.60
CA PRO A 203 -9.63 -20.34 9.42
C PRO A 203 -8.32 -20.36 8.60
N LEU A 204 -7.18 -20.65 9.23
CA LEU A 204 -5.89 -20.74 8.53
C LEU A 204 -5.86 -21.86 7.50
N ASP A 205 -6.66 -22.91 7.66
CA ASP A 205 -6.75 -24.00 6.69
C ASP A 205 -7.26 -23.54 5.31
N PHE A 206 -7.96 -22.40 5.25
CA PHE A 206 -8.48 -21.82 4.01
C PHE A 206 -7.83 -20.50 3.63
N VAL A 207 -7.48 -19.67 4.62
CA VAL A 207 -6.85 -18.37 4.37
C VAL A 207 -5.45 -18.55 3.77
N ILE A 208 -4.61 -19.41 4.35
CA ILE A 208 -3.26 -19.64 3.84
C ILE A 208 -3.26 -20.04 2.35
N PRO A 209 -3.98 -21.09 1.92
CA PRO A 209 -3.94 -21.51 0.52
C PRO A 209 -4.65 -20.54 -0.45
N ALA A 210 -5.57 -19.70 0.02
CA ALA A 210 -6.30 -18.76 -0.83
C ALA A 210 -5.61 -17.38 -0.96
N PHE A 211 -4.96 -16.91 0.10
CA PHE A 211 -4.41 -15.56 0.17
C PHE A 211 -2.90 -15.52 -0.04
N GLU A 212 -2.12 -16.42 0.58
CA GLU A 212 -0.65 -16.31 0.68
C GLU A 212 0.03 -16.28 -0.69
N THR A 213 -0.40 -17.13 -1.62
CA THR A 213 0.12 -17.17 -2.99
C THR A 213 -0.54 -16.12 -3.88
N LEU A 214 -1.81 -15.79 -3.64
CA LEU A 214 -2.59 -14.86 -4.46
C LEU A 214 -2.07 -13.43 -4.35
N TRP A 215 -1.79 -12.93 -3.13
CA TRP A 215 -1.32 -11.55 -2.97
C TRP A 215 0.03 -11.32 -3.65
N ARG A 216 0.89 -12.35 -3.70
CA ARG A 216 2.17 -12.29 -4.44
C ARG A 216 1.96 -12.25 -5.94
N LEU A 217 1.03 -13.04 -6.46
CA LEU A 217 0.68 -12.98 -7.88
C LEU A 217 0.20 -11.57 -8.25
N VAL A 218 -0.72 -11.00 -7.47
CA VAL A 218 -1.19 -9.62 -7.64
C VAL A 218 -0.03 -8.63 -7.60
N ALA A 219 0.83 -8.72 -6.58
CA ALA A 219 1.96 -7.82 -6.40
C ALA A 219 2.95 -7.87 -7.57
N VAL A 220 3.32 -9.06 -8.04
CA VAL A 220 4.28 -9.22 -9.14
C VAL A 220 3.66 -8.84 -10.47
N THR A 221 2.39 -9.18 -10.73
CA THR A 221 1.71 -8.70 -11.93
C THR A 221 1.70 -7.17 -11.95
N LEU A 222 1.27 -6.50 -10.88
CA LEU A 222 1.29 -5.03 -10.77
C LEU A 222 2.69 -4.46 -11.04
N ALA A 223 3.73 -5.07 -10.45
CA ALA A 223 5.11 -4.65 -10.64
C ALA A 223 5.56 -4.65 -12.11
N HIS A 224 5.07 -5.58 -12.91
CA HIS A 224 5.37 -5.66 -14.35
C HIS A 224 4.46 -4.77 -15.21
N VAL A 225 3.18 -4.65 -14.86
CA VAL A 225 2.18 -4.05 -15.76
C VAL A 225 1.85 -2.58 -15.48
N HIS A 226 2.10 -2.05 -14.28
CA HIS A 226 1.63 -0.70 -13.90
C HIS A 226 2.16 0.45 -14.76
N THR A 227 3.28 0.26 -15.46
CA THR A 227 3.83 1.24 -16.42
C THR A 227 3.52 0.92 -17.88
N ASP A 228 2.94 -0.25 -18.17
CA ASP A 228 2.57 -0.66 -19.53
C ASP A 228 1.15 -0.18 -19.86
N ALA A 229 1.10 0.84 -20.71
CA ALA A 229 -0.10 1.46 -21.23
C ALA A 229 -1.09 0.49 -21.90
N ALA A 230 -0.60 -0.57 -22.56
CA ALA A 230 -1.45 -1.57 -23.19
C ALA A 230 -2.04 -2.51 -22.15
N ALA A 231 -1.21 -2.94 -21.19
CA ALA A 231 -1.63 -3.78 -20.08
C ALA A 231 -2.67 -3.09 -19.21
N CYS A 232 -2.38 -1.87 -18.72
CA CYS A 232 -3.32 -1.09 -17.90
C CYS A 232 -4.68 -0.91 -18.60
N GLY A 233 -4.66 -0.67 -19.92
CA GLY A 233 -5.86 -0.62 -20.72
C GLY A 233 -6.64 -1.93 -20.76
N ALA A 234 -5.96 -3.07 -20.97
CA ALA A 234 -6.59 -4.39 -21.01
C ALA A 234 -7.20 -4.77 -19.65
N PHE A 235 -6.49 -4.51 -18.54
CA PHE A 235 -7.00 -4.74 -17.19
C PHE A 235 -8.19 -3.85 -16.84
N ARG A 236 -8.24 -2.62 -17.36
CA ARG A 236 -9.37 -1.70 -17.17
C ARG A 236 -10.64 -2.21 -17.86
N ASP A 237 -10.55 -2.58 -19.13
CA ASP A 237 -11.71 -3.13 -19.86
C ASP A 237 -12.18 -4.43 -19.21
N PHE A 238 -11.25 -5.26 -18.74
CA PHE A 238 -11.59 -6.44 -17.96
C PHE A 238 -12.27 -6.10 -16.64
N ASN A 239 -11.89 -5.02 -15.98
CA ASN A 239 -12.55 -4.59 -14.74
C ASN A 239 -13.97 -4.03 -14.99
N GLU A 240 -14.21 -3.39 -16.13
CA GLU A 240 -15.55 -2.91 -16.53
C GLU A 240 -16.51 -4.07 -16.81
N ASN A 241 -16.00 -5.20 -17.32
CA ASN A 241 -16.79 -6.39 -17.62
C ASN A 241 -16.03 -7.67 -17.25
N PRO A 242 -15.96 -8.02 -15.95
CA PRO A 242 -15.11 -9.10 -15.45
C PRO A 242 -15.71 -10.46 -15.78
N ASN A 243 -15.48 -10.97 -16.98
CA ASN A 243 -15.96 -12.29 -17.40
C ASN A 243 -14.86 -13.10 -18.13
N CYS A 244 -15.10 -14.39 -18.33
CA CYS A 244 -14.10 -15.28 -18.93
C CYS A 244 -13.78 -14.96 -20.39
N GLU A 245 -14.70 -14.32 -21.13
CA GLU A 245 -14.44 -13.90 -22.52
C GLU A 245 -13.51 -12.69 -22.51
N GLN A 246 -13.82 -11.67 -21.70
CA GLN A 246 -13.01 -10.46 -21.57
C GLN A 246 -11.62 -10.75 -20.97
N PHE A 247 -11.51 -11.74 -20.07
CA PHE A 247 -10.22 -12.21 -19.54
C PHE A 247 -9.29 -12.71 -20.65
N ARG A 248 -9.86 -13.31 -21.71
CA ARG A 248 -9.13 -13.87 -22.87
C ARG A 248 -9.13 -12.96 -24.09
N ALA A 249 -9.87 -11.86 -24.04
CA ALA A 249 -10.01 -10.97 -25.18
C ALA A 249 -8.70 -10.21 -25.41
N SER A 250 -8.18 -10.30 -26.63
CA SER A 250 -7.14 -9.38 -27.10
C SER A 250 -7.76 -8.09 -27.61
N ARG A 251 -7.23 -6.92 -27.20
CA ARG A 251 -7.72 -5.62 -27.68
C ARG A 251 -7.53 -5.37 -29.18
N LEU A 252 -6.51 -5.97 -29.81
CA LEU A 252 -6.14 -5.73 -31.21
C LEU A 252 -6.18 -7.01 -32.08
N GLY A 253 -7.29 -7.77 -32.04
CA GLY A 253 -7.54 -8.86 -32.98
C GLY A 253 -6.46 -9.96 -33.02
N GLY A 254 -5.88 -10.30 -31.86
CA GLY A 254 -4.87 -11.35 -31.70
C GLY A 254 -3.42 -10.85 -31.73
N THR A 255 -3.17 -9.55 -31.91
CA THR A 255 -1.81 -8.98 -31.95
C THR A 255 -1.31 -8.38 -30.63
N SER A 256 -2.20 -8.21 -29.64
CA SER A 256 -1.89 -7.67 -28.32
C SER A 256 -2.20 -8.70 -27.24
N PRO A 257 -1.38 -8.84 -26.18
CA PRO A 257 -1.66 -9.76 -25.09
C PRO A 257 -3.02 -9.49 -24.43
N SER A 258 -3.72 -10.55 -24.08
CA SER A 258 -4.92 -10.53 -23.23
C SER A 258 -4.54 -10.40 -21.74
N VAL A 259 -5.55 -10.21 -20.88
CA VAL A 259 -5.33 -10.20 -19.43
C VAL A 259 -4.84 -11.57 -18.93
N GLU A 260 -5.33 -12.67 -19.51
CA GLU A 260 -4.84 -14.03 -19.23
C GLU A 260 -3.35 -14.16 -19.58
N ASP A 261 -2.89 -13.55 -20.67
CA ASP A 261 -1.49 -13.63 -21.10
C ASP A 261 -0.55 -12.90 -20.14
N TYR A 262 -0.91 -11.68 -19.71
CA TYR A 262 -0.14 -10.95 -18.69
C TYR A 262 -0.05 -11.72 -17.37
N ILE A 263 -1.15 -12.32 -16.91
CA ILE A 263 -1.15 -13.13 -15.69
C ILE A 263 -0.34 -14.42 -15.86
N SER A 264 -0.44 -15.06 -17.03
CA SER A 264 0.30 -16.29 -17.34
C SER A 264 1.80 -16.04 -17.40
N GLU A 265 2.23 -14.92 -17.98
CA GLU A 265 3.64 -14.53 -17.99
C GLU A 265 4.15 -14.20 -16.58
N ALA A 266 3.37 -13.52 -15.76
CA ALA A 266 3.72 -13.30 -14.34
C ALA A 266 3.88 -14.62 -13.57
N LEU A 267 3.00 -15.60 -13.82
CA LEU A 267 3.09 -16.94 -13.23
C LEU A 267 4.28 -17.76 -13.76
N ARG A 268 4.64 -17.59 -15.02
CA ARG A 268 5.79 -18.25 -15.64
C ARG A 268 7.09 -17.72 -15.03
N LEU A 269 7.26 -16.40 -15.05
CA LEU A 269 8.48 -15.73 -14.65
C LEU A 269 8.63 -15.73 -13.11
N ASN A 270 7.55 -15.50 -12.37
CA ASN A 270 7.58 -15.35 -10.92
C ASN A 270 6.55 -16.25 -10.21
N PRO A 271 6.67 -17.59 -10.32
CA PRO A 271 5.71 -18.51 -9.72
C PRO A 271 5.66 -18.31 -8.19
N PRO A 272 4.47 -18.09 -7.59
CA PRO A 272 4.34 -17.92 -6.14
C PRO A 272 4.81 -19.12 -5.32
N VAL A 273 4.87 -20.31 -5.95
CA VAL A 273 5.45 -21.54 -5.42
C VAL A 273 6.64 -21.93 -6.30
N ARG A 274 7.84 -21.46 -5.91
CA ARG A 274 9.09 -21.72 -6.62
C ARG A 274 9.58 -23.16 -6.49
N HIS A 275 9.36 -23.77 -5.33
CA HIS A 275 9.85 -25.12 -5.03
C HIS A 275 8.74 -25.97 -4.41
N ILE A 276 8.61 -27.21 -4.90
CA ILE A 276 7.72 -28.22 -4.32
C ILE A 276 8.56 -29.41 -3.86
N THR A 277 8.61 -29.62 -2.55
CA THR A 277 9.33 -30.76 -1.95
C THR A 277 8.43 -31.99 -1.87
N ARG A 278 9.01 -33.16 -2.13
CA ARG A 278 8.40 -34.49 -2.00
C ARG A 278 9.36 -35.42 -1.28
N HIS A 279 8.87 -36.16 -0.29
CA HIS A 279 9.64 -37.24 0.32
C HIS A 279 9.24 -38.56 -0.35
N THR A 280 10.22 -39.35 -0.78
CA THR A 280 9.98 -40.71 -1.27
C THR A 280 10.65 -41.71 -0.36
N TYR A 281 10.04 -42.89 -0.24
CA TYR A 281 10.46 -43.93 0.69
C TYR A 281 10.90 -45.14 -0.12
N LYS A 282 12.22 -45.32 -0.28
CA LYS A 282 12.79 -46.51 -0.90
C LYS A 282 12.94 -47.59 0.15
N GLN A 283 12.24 -48.71 -0.06
CA GLN A 283 12.46 -49.91 0.76
C GLN A 283 13.89 -50.41 0.56
N SER A 284 14.51 -50.89 1.63
CA SER A 284 15.78 -51.58 1.53
C SER A 284 15.58 -52.92 0.82
N LEU A 285 16.48 -53.30 -0.10
CA LEU A 285 16.44 -54.63 -0.73
C LEU A 285 16.43 -55.77 0.32
N LEU A 286 17.04 -55.53 1.48
CA LEU A 286 17.04 -56.48 2.60
C LEU A 286 15.67 -56.58 3.30
N THR A 287 14.89 -55.49 3.36
CA THR A 287 13.54 -55.51 3.99
C THR A 287 12.52 -56.33 3.21
N ALA A 288 12.75 -56.55 1.91
CA ALA A 288 11.89 -57.41 1.09
C ALA A 288 12.08 -58.92 1.38
N ILE A 289 13.22 -59.28 2.01
CA ILE A 289 13.64 -60.69 2.23
C ILE A 289 13.59 -61.04 3.73
N LEU A 290 13.58 -60.05 4.64
CA LEU A 290 13.55 -60.24 6.08
C LEU A 290 12.13 -60.46 6.64
N PRO A 291 11.96 -61.30 7.68
CA PRO A 291 10.73 -61.38 8.46
C PRO A 291 10.31 -60.02 9.03
N ARG A 292 8.99 -59.75 9.14
CA ARG A 292 8.42 -58.45 9.57
C ARG A 292 9.03 -57.88 10.85
N PHE A 293 9.37 -58.73 11.83
CA PHE A 293 9.97 -58.31 13.10
C PHE A 293 11.41 -57.80 12.96
N LEU A 294 12.17 -58.27 11.97
CA LEU A 294 13.52 -57.77 11.62
C LEU A 294 13.46 -56.62 10.62
N ALA A 295 12.45 -56.56 9.75
CA ALA A 295 12.28 -55.46 8.80
C ALA A 295 12.13 -54.09 9.50
N ALA A 296 11.55 -54.06 10.71
CA ALA A 296 11.43 -52.86 11.55
C ALA A 296 12.78 -52.22 11.95
N TRP A 297 13.88 -52.97 11.86
CA TRP A 297 15.24 -52.51 12.20
C TRP A 297 15.94 -51.80 11.04
N PHE A 298 15.37 -51.89 9.83
CA PHE A 298 15.91 -51.28 8.62
C PHE A 298 14.87 -50.27 8.08
N PRO A 299 14.82 -49.06 8.65
CA PRO A 299 13.85 -48.05 8.22
C PRO A 299 14.01 -47.74 6.72
N PRO A 300 12.91 -47.44 6.01
CA PRO A 300 12.98 -47.08 4.60
C PRO A 300 13.88 -45.87 4.42
N ARG A 301 14.69 -45.89 3.35
CA ARG A 301 15.54 -44.76 2.99
C ARG A 301 14.64 -43.63 2.50
N ILE A 302 14.78 -42.46 3.13
CA ILE A 302 14.05 -41.25 2.75
C ILE A 302 14.90 -40.50 1.72
N GLU A 303 14.34 -40.27 0.53
CA GLU A 303 14.90 -39.35 -0.45
C GLU A 303 14.07 -38.07 -0.48
N VAL A 304 14.75 -36.93 -0.43
CA VAL A 304 14.14 -35.60 -0.52
C VAL A 304 14.28 -35.11 -1.95
N LEU A 305 13.16 -35.09 -2.68
CA LEU A 305 13.08 -34.58 -4.04
C LEU A 305 12.55 -33.14 -4.00
N VAL A 306 13.18 -32.24 -4.76
CA VAL A 306 12.76 -30.85 -4.90
C VAL A 306 12.44 -30.62 -6.37
N ALA A 307 11.17 -30.38 -6.68
CA ALA A 307 10.75 -29.85 -7.96
C ALA A 307 10.94 -28.33 -7.96
N ASP A 308 11.92 -27.84 -8.71
CA ASP A 308 12.19 -26.42 -8.92
C ASP A 308 11.35 -25.90 -10.10
N ILE A 309 10.22 -25.30 -9.75
CA ILE A 309 9.24 -24.77 -10.70
C ILE A 309 9.77 -23.51 -11.38
N GLU A 310 10.51 -22.67 -10.65
CA GLU A 310 11.04 -21.40 -11.16
C GLU A 310 12.04 -21.65 -12.29
N SER A 311 13.01 -22.55 -12.06
CA SER A 311 13.99 -22.92 -13.08
C SER A 311 13.35 -23.66 -14.26
N ALA A 312 12.40 -24.58 -14.01
CA ALA A 312 11.74 -25.34 -15.07
C ALA A 312 10.95 -24.48 -16.06
N GLN A 313 10.42 -23.35 -15.61
CA GLN A 313 9.66 -22.40 -16.45
C GLN A 313 10.52 -21.33 -17.13
N ARG A 314 11.84 -21.34 -16.90
CA ARG A 314 12.85 -20.45 -17.52
C ARG A 314 13.78 -21.19 -18.50
N THR A 315 13.43 -22.41 -18.89
CA THR A 315 14.21 -23.21 -19.85
C THR A 315 13.98 -22.77 -21.29
N SER A 316 14.90 -23.13 -22.19
CA SER A 316 14.83 -22.93 -23.66
C SER A 316 13.61 -23.56 -24.36
N PHE A 317 12.72 -24.22 -23.62
CA PHE A 317 11.39 -24.57 -24.12
C PHE A 317 10.55 -23.33 -24.46
N TRP A 318 10.74 -22.23 -23.72
CA TRP A 318 9.93 -21.03 -23.85
C TRP A 318 10.41 -20.09 -24.96
N GLU A 319 11.70 -20.15 -25.34
CA GLU A 319 12.33 -19.42 -26.45
C GLU A 319 13.57 -20.12 -26.97
N SER A 320 13.93 -19.86 -28.24
CA SER A 320 15.16 -20.37 -28.86
C SER A 320 16.45 -19.75 -28.31
N ASP A 321 16.36 -18.61 -27.61
CA ASP A 321 17.46 -17.90 -26.96
C ASP A 321 17.24 -17.91 -25.44
N GLU A 322 18.22 -18.39 -24.66
CA GLU A 322 18.13 -18.50 -23.20
C GLU A 322 18.11 -17.12 -22.51
N SER A 323 18.66 -16.09 -23.16
CA SER A 323 18.79 -14.75 -22.56
C SER A 323 17.47 -13.98 -22.46
N SER A 324 16.50 -14.29 -23.31
CA SER A 324 15.19 -13.63 -23.34
C SER A 324 14.14 -14.34 -22.45
N ALA A 325 14.42 -15.57 -21.98
CA ALA A 325 13.51 -16.35 -21.13
C ALA A 325 13.28 -15.71 -19.74
N ASP A 326 14.22 -14.88 -19.29
CA ASP A 326 14.17 -14.14 -18.04
C ASP A 326 13.52 -12.76 -18.16
N VAL A 327 13.16 -12.34 -19.38
CA VAL A 327 12.46 -11.10 -19.66
C VAL A 327 10.95 -11.32 -19.59
N TYR A 328 10.25 -10.38 -18.95
CA TYR A 328 8.79 -10.38 -18.93
C TYR A 328 8.25 -9.99 -20.31
N ASP A 329 7.63 -10.95 -21.00
CA ASP A 329 6.96 -10.72 -22.27
C ASP A 329 5.63 -11.48 -22.34
N ALA A 330 4.52 -10.75 -22.20
CA ALA A 330 3.19 -11.34 -22.28
C ALA A 330 2.81 -11.78 -23.70
N ALA A 331 3.46 -11.27 -24.75
CA ALA A 331 3.21 -11.71 -26.13
C ALA A 331 3.59 -13.18 -26.35
N ARG A 332 4.41 -13.76 -25.47
CA ARG A 332 4.78 -15.17 -25.42
C ARG A 332 3.60 -16.14 -25.40
N PHE A 333 2.46 -15.71 -24.85
CA PHE A 333 1.26 -16.53 -24.73
C PHE A 333 0.25 -16.31 -25.87
N LEU A 334 0.54 -15.45 -26.85
CA LEU A 334 -0.31 -15.27 -28.05
C LEU A 334 -0.48 -16.57 -28.88
N HIS A 335 0.39 -17.56 -28.69
CA HIS A 335 0.28 -18.88 -29.31
C HIS A 335 -0.20 -19.91 -28.27
N GLU A 336 -1.43 -20.43 -28.42
CA GLU A 336 -2.13 -21.32 -27.46
C GLU A 336 -1.33 -22.56 -26.99
N ALA A 337 -0.31 -23.00 -27.75
CA ALA A 337 0.45 -24.20 -27.45
C ALA A 337 1.27 -24.13 -26.14
N THR A 338 1.61 -22.93 -25.64
CA THR A 338 2.55 -22.74 -24.52
C THR A 338 1.88 -22.82 -23.14
N ALA A 339 0.58 -22.51 -23.02
CA ALA A 339 -0.13 -22.47 -21.73
C ALA A 339 -0.21 -23.83 -21.01
N SER A 340 -0.28 -24.94 -21.75
CA SER A 340 -0.33 -26.31 -21.21
C SER A 340 0.96 -26.74 -20.48
N HIS A 341 2.04 -25.98 -20.66
CA HIS A 341 3.34 -26.23 -20.07
C HIS A 341 3.59 -25.49 -18.76
N LEU A 342 2.69 -24.58 -18.35
CA LEU A 342 2.81 -23.84 -17.10
C LEU A 342 2.65 -24.78 -15.88
N LEU A 343 3.64 -24.75 -14.99
CA LEU A 343 3.76 -25.59 -13.79
C LEU A 343 3.53 -24.81 -12.48
N ALA A 344 3.20 -23.51 -12.55
CA ALA A 344 2.97 -22.63 -11.41
C ALA A 344 1.84 -23.12 -10.45
N PHE A 345 0.94 -23.96 -10.96
CA PHE A 345 -0.14 -24.61 -10.21
C PHE A 345 0.12 -26.10 -9.91
N GLY A 346 1.32 -26.60 -10.21
CA GLY A 346 1.69 -28.01 -10.17
C GLY A 346 1.02 -28.83 -11.28
N CYS A 347 1.24 -30.14 -11.26
CA CYS A 347 0.63 -31.09 -12.18
C CYS A 347 0.18 -32.36 -11.45
N GLY A 348 -0.49 -33.25 -12.19
CA GLY A 348 -0.98 -34.52 -11.67
C GLY A 348 -2.17 -34.41 -10.71
N PRO A 349 -2.45 -35.49 -9.95
CA PRO A 349 -3.63 -35.58 -9.08
C PRO A 349 -3.66 -34.56 -7.93
N LEU A 350 -2.51 -34.05 -7.51
CA LEU A 350 -2.38 -33.08 -6.41
C LEU A 350 -2.19 -31.62 -6.89
N LYS A 351 -2.46 -31.33 -8.18
CA LYS A 351 -2.41 -29.97 -8.71
C LYS A 351 -3.39 -29.03 -8.00
N CYS A 352 -3.12 -27.73 -8.06
CA CYS A 352 -3.91 -26.71 -7.37
C CYS A 352 -5.40 -26.77 -7.76
N ALA A 353 -6.28 -26.79 -6.76
CA ALA A 353 -7.73 -26.77 -6.98
C ALA A 353 -8.24 -25.45 -7.58
N ALA A 354 -7.49 -24.35 -7.38
CA ALA A 354 -7.85 -23.01 -7.84
C ALA A 354 -7.25 -22.63 -9.20
N ILE A 355 -6.66 -23.55 -9.96
CA ILE A 355 -6.00 -23.26 -11.25
C ILE A 355 -6.87 -22.46 -12.24
N ASN A 356 -8.19 -22.70 -12.25
CA ASN A 356 -9.15 -22.04 -13.15
C ASN A 356 -9.88 -20.84 -12.50
N TRP A 357 -9.45 -20.40 -11.32
CA TRP A 357 -10.06 -19.31 -10.56
C TRP A 357 -9.01 -18.28 -10.13
N ALA A 358 -7.85 -18.72 -9.65
CA ALA A 358 -6.80 -17.85 -9.13
C ALA A 358 -6.24 -16.85 -10.16
N PRO A 359 -5.98 -17.21 -11.44
CA PRO A 359 -5.54 -16.24 -12.44
C PRO A 359 -6.54 -15.10 -12.63
N MET A 360 -7.83 -15.45 -12.75
CA MET A 360 -8.91 -14.49 -12.94
C MET A 360 -9.15 -13.64 -11.69
N ALA A 361 -9.10 -14.24 -10.50
CA ALA A 361 -9.20 -13.51 -9.23
C ALA A 361 -8.04 -12.52 -9.03
N ALA A 362 -6.82 -12.92 -9.39
CA ALA A 362 -5.66 -12.02 -9.38
C ALA A 362 -5.88 -10.87 -10.37
N ALA A 363 -6.34 -11.16 -11.59
CA ALA A 363 -6.62 -10.14 -12.59
C ALA A 363 -7.68 -9.12 -12.13
N VAL A 364 -8.73 -9.57 -11.44
CA VAL A 364 -9.75 -8.69 -10.90
C VAL A 364 -9.14 -7.72 -9.87
N ILE A 365 -8.31 -8.22 -8.95
CA ILE A 365 -7.65 -7.40 -7.94
C ILE A 365 -6.62 -6.44 -8.59
N VAL A 366 -5.84 -6.92 -9.55
CA VAL A 366 -4.88 -6.09 -10.31
C VAL A 366 -5.62 -4.96 -11.04
N GLY A 367 -6.70 -5.27 -11.76
CA GLY A 367 -7.53 -4.27 -12.44
C GLY A 367 -8.13 -3.26 -11.47
N ALA A 368 -8.62 -3.70 -10.31
CA ALA A 368 -9.15 -2.82 -9.28
C ALA A 368 -8.10 -1.83 -8.74
N VAL A 369 -6.84 -2.27 -8.58
CA VAL A 369 -5.72 -1.40 -8.19
C VAL A 369 -5.36 -0.44 -9.32
N LEU A 370 -5.23 -0.93 -10.55
CA LEU A 370 -4.85 -0.12 -11.71
C LEU A 370 -5.89 0.96 -12.02
N ASN A 371 -7.18 0.71 -11.77
CA ASN A 371 -8.22 1.74 -11.88
C ASN A 371 -7.96 2.96 -10.98
N ARG A 372 -7.21 2.82 -9.89
CA ARG A 372 -6.83 3.93 -9.00
C ARG A 372 -5.48 4.53 -9.33
N VAL A 373 -4.56 3.72 -9.84
CA VAL A 373 -3.23 4.16 -10.31
C VAL A 373 -3.31 4.99 -11.60
N ASP A 374 -4.30 4.72 -12.45
CA ASP A 374 -4.29 5.13 -13.85
C ASP A 374 -5.45 6.09 -14.20
N GLY A 375 -5.95 6.83 -13.19
CA GLY A 375 -7.01 7.83 -13.37
C GLY A 375 -7.65 8.45 -12.11
N VAL A 376 -7.10 8.25 -10.90
CA VAL A 376 -7.70 8.75 -9.64
C VAL A 376 -6.66 9.18 -8.59
N GLY A 377 -5.53 9.75 -9.02
CA GLY A 377 -4.62 10.44 -8.11
C GLY A 377 -3.76 9.53 -7.22
N HIS A 378 -3.38 8.35 -7.70
CA HIS A 378 -2.41 7.49 -7.01
C HIS A 378 -1.39 6.97 -8.02
N TYR A 379 -0.17 6.65 -7.57
CA TYR A 379 0.85 6.06 -8.42
C TYR A 379 1.70 5.06 -7.64
N ILE A 380 2.29 4.09 -8.36
CA ILE A 380 3.21 3.11 -7.78
C ILE A 380 4.63 3.59 -8.05
N VAL A 381 5.42 3.74 -6.99
CA VAL A 381 6.87 3.93 -7.07
C VAL A 381 7.54 2.58 -7.18
N ARG A 382 8.33 2.40 -8.25
CA ARG A 382 9.08 1.18 -8.50
C ARG A 382 10.33 1.12 -7.62
N GLY A 383 10.47 0.05 -6.84
CA GLY A 383 11.72 -0.26 -6.14
C GLY A 383 12.75 -0.98 -7.05
N PRO A 384 13.97 -1.22 -6.53
CA PRO A 384 15.11 -1.69 -7.33
C PRO A 384 14.96 -3.13 -7.84
N ARG A 385 14.19 -3.97 -7.15
CA ARG A 385 13.98 -5.39 -7.49
C ARG A 385 12.54 -5.79 -7.20
N ILE A 386 11.99 -6.70 -7.98
CA ILE A 386 10.67 -7.27 -7.70
C ILE A 386 10.81 -8.24 -6.53
N GLY A 387 10.08 -7.97 -5.45
CA GLY A 387 10.15 -8.76 -4.23
C GLY A 387 9.46 -10.12 -4.36
N GLY A 388 9.79 -11.00 -3.40
CA GLY A 388 9.12 -12.28 -3.22
C GLY A 388 8.07 -12.21 -2.10
N ARG A 389 8.30 -12.98 -1.02
CA ARG A 389 7.58 -12.81 0.25
C ARG A 389 8.05 -11.61 1.04
N GLU A 390 9.29 -11.20 0.79
CA GLU A 390 10.02 -10.06 1.36
C GLU A 390 10.69 -9.30 0.19
N GLU A 391 11.52 -8.30 0.48
CA GLU A 391 12.38 -7.60 -0.51
C GLU A 391 11.62 -6.67 -1.47
N TRP A 392 10.51 -6.10 -1.02
CA TRP A 392 9.77 -5.03 -1.71
C TRP A 392 10.29 -3.63 -1.32
N ASP A 393 11.59 -3.51 -1.05
CA ASP A 393 12.21 -2.27 -0.57
C ASP A 393 12.00 -1.13 -1.57
N ARG A 394 11.67 0.07 -1.07
CA ARG A 394 11.45 1.27 -1.89
C ARG A 394 10.31 1.14 -2.92
N TRP A 395 9.52 0.07 -2.89
CA TRP A 395 8.24 0.02 -3.59
C TRP A 395 7.19 0.71 -2.72
N GLU A 396 6.59 1.78 -3.25
CA GLU A 396 5.62 2.59 -2.52
C GLU A 396 4.34 2.76 -3.33
N PHE A 397 3.21 2.78 -2.64
CA PHE A 397 1.94 3.20 -3.20
C PHE A 397 1.67 4.62 -2.70
N CYS A 398 1.76 5.59 -3.61
CA CYS A 398 1.73 7.02 -3.30
C CYS A 398 0.43 7.66 -3.77
N LEU A 399 -0.01 8.67 -3.03
CA LEU A 399 -1.04 9.58 -3.47
C LEU A 399 -0.40 10.65 -4.34
N ASP A 400 -0.97 10.88 -5.50
CA ASP A 400 -0.73 12.07 -6.28
C ASP A 400 -1.37 13.25 -5.53
N HIS A 401 -0.53 14.17 -5.08
CA HIS A 401 -0.96 15.32 -4.28
C HIS A 401 -1.88 16.29 -5.05
N PHE A 402 -2.11 16.06 -6.35
CA PHE A 402 -2.91 16.92 -7.23
C PHE A 402 -4.40 16.60 -7.34
N GLU A 403 -4.89 15.40 -6.96
CA GLU A 403 -6.27 14.96 -7.26
C GLU A 403 -7.23 14.82 -6.06
N LEU A 404 -6.80 15.22 -4.86
CA LEU A 404 -7.55 15.06 -3.60
C LEU A 404 -8.91 15.80 -3.53
N SER A 405 -9.25 16.65 -4.49
CA SER A 405 -10.46 17.49 -4.43
C SER A 405 -11.72 16.89 -5.07
N LEU A 406 -11.62 16.02 -6.09
CA LEU A 406 -12.78 15.61 -6.89
C LEU A 406 -13.19 14.13 -6.75
N SER A 407 -12.24 13.21 -6.61
CA SER A 407 -12.54 11.76 -6.57
C SER A 407 -13.21 11.27 -5.28
N VAL A 408 -12.84 11.88 -4.15
CA VAL A 408 -13.43 11.61 -2.83
C VAL A 408 -14.88 12.11 -2.77
N LEU A 409 -15.24 13.17 -3.51
CA LEU A 409 -16.61 13.69 -3.55
C LEU A 409 -17.51 12.92 -4.52
N ALA A 410 -16.99 12.46 -5.66
CA ALA A 410 -17.76 11.72 -6.66
C ALA A 410 -18.21 10.32 -6.17
N THR A 411 -17.35 9.64 -5.40
CA THR A 411 -17.63 8.27 -4.93
C THR A 411 -18.64 8.25 -3.76
N PHE A 412 -18.74 9.34 -2.99
CA PHE A 412 -19.64 9.43 -1.82
C PHE A 412 -21.08 9.83 -2.16
N TYR A 413 -21.35 10.41 -3.33
CA TYR A 413 -22.69 10.95 -3.65
C TYR A 413 -23.62 10.01 -4.43
N ILE A 414 -23.12 8.92 -5.02
CA ILE A 414 -23.93 8.13 -5.97
C ILE A 414 -24.64 6.92 -5.33
N LYS A 415 -24.33 6.49 -4.11
CA LYS A 415 -25.02 5.32 -3.51
C LYS A 415 -25.33 5.48 -2.02
N LEU A 416 -26.45 6.14 -1.71
CA LEU A 416 -27.14 5.97 -0.42
C LEU A 416 -28.64 6.28 -0.53
N PRO A 417 -29.51 5.25 -0.61
CA PRO A 417 -30.85 5.35 -0.09
C PRO A 417 -30.93 4.78 1.34
N THR A 418 -31.55 5.59 2.20
CA THR A 418 -32.28 5.24 3.43
C THR A 418 -31.49 5.00 4.73
N ALA A 419 -31.60 6.01 5.59
CA ALA A 419 -31.32 6.01 7.01
C ALA A 419 -32.37 5.18 7.78
N VAL A 420 -31.93 4.36 8.75
CA VAL A 420 -32.66 3.97 9.99
C VAL A 420 -31.79 3.09 10.95
N ALA A 421 -30.68 2.48 10.52
CA ALA A 421 -30.05 1.40 11.30
C ALA A 421 -28.90 1.77 12.30
N HIS A 422 -28.72 3.03 12.71
CA HIS A 422 -27.40 3.48 13.22
C HIS A 422 -27.08 3.39 14.73
N ARG A 423 -27.94 2.88 15.60
CA ARG A 423 -27.60 2.83 17.06
C ARG A 423 -26.58 1.75 17.46
N GLY A 424 -26.49 0.63 16.74
CA GLY A 424 -25.64 -0.52 17.12
C GLY A 424 -24.19 -0.47 16.60
N ARG A 425 -23.95 0.19 15.47
CA ARG A 425 -22.65 0.15 14.75
C ARG A 425 -21.60 1.08 15.32
N ILE A 426 -22.01 2.23 15.84
CA ILE A 426 -21.11 3.22 16.44
C ILE A 426 -20.42 2.64 17.68
N ARG A 427 -21.15 1.87 18.50
CA ARG A 427 -20.63 1.18 19.68
C ARG A 427 -19.56 0.12 19.36
N LYS A 428 -19.66 -0.57 18.21
CA LYS A 428 -18.68 -1.59 17.77
C LYS A 428 -17.44 -0.97 17.11
N TYR A 429 -17.60 0.10 16.34
CA TYR A 429 -16.50 0.83 15.71
C TYR A 429 -15.53 1.42 16.74
N CYS A 430 -16.08 2.01 17.81
CA CYS A 430 -15.34 2.61 18.91
C CYS A 430 -14.50 1.62 19.75
N ALA A 431 -14.96 0.37 19.91
CA ALA A 431 -14.27 -0.64 20.71
C ALA A 431 -13.13 -1.36 19.95
N SER A 432 -13.18 -1.35 18.62
CA SER A 432 -12.25 -2.09 17.75
C SER A 432 -10.93 -1.35 17.46
N LYS A 433 -10.95 0.00 17.49
CA LYS A 433 -9.86 0.83 16.92
C LYS A 433 -8.78 1.27 17.94
N TYR A 434 -8.93 1.06 19.26
CA TYR A 434 -7.97 1.57 20.27
C TYR A 434 -7.44 0.50 21.25
N SER A 435 -6.23 0.02 21.01
CA SER A 435 -5.51 -0.95 21.86
C SER A 435 -5.23 -0.44 23.28
N ASN A 436 -5.08 0.87 23.46
CA ASN A 436 -4.82 1.52 24.76
C ASN A 436 -6.08 1.66 25.62
N VAL A 437 -7.25 1.85 25.01
CA VAL A 437 -8.55 1.82 25.71
C VAL A 437 -8.85 0.41 26.21
N GLY A 438 -8.60 -0.61 25.36
CA GLY A 438 -8.70 -2.01 25.78
C GLY A 438 -7.71 -2.40 26.90
N ARG A 439 -6.55 -1.75 26.99
CA ARG A 439 -5.57 -1.98 28.07
C ARG A 439 -6.01 -1.33 29.40
N MET A 440 -6.71 -0.19 29.36
CA MET A 440 -7.33 0.44 30.53
C MET A 440 -8.53 -0.35 31.04
N CYS A 441 -9.40 -0.85 30.14
CA CYS A 441 -10.50 -1.74 30.53
C CYS A 441 -9.97 -3.03 31.19
N ARG A 442 -8.96 -3.67 30.60
CA ARG A 442 -8.36 -4.91 31.15
C ARG A 442 -7.67 -4.75 32.51
N LYS A 443 -7.04 -3.60 32.78
CA LYS A 443 -6.44 -3.32 34.11
C LYS A 443 -7.50 -3.15 35.20
N HIS A 444 -8.71 -2.71 34.84
CA HIS A 444 -9.82 -2.56 35.76
C HIS A 444 -10.64 -3.86 35.90
N ASP A 445 -10.73 -4.67 34.84
CA ASP A 445 -11.35 -6.01 34.85
C ASP A 445 -10.60 -7.01 35.74
N ALA A 446 -9.28 -6.85 35.90
CA ALA A 446 -8.48 -7.65 36.83
C ALA A 446 -8.81 -7.37 38.32
N GLN A 447 -9.54 -6.29 38.63
CA GLN A 447 -9.90 -5.91 40.00
C GLN A 447 -11.33 -6.31 40.41
N MET A 448 -12.21 -6.71 39.48
CA MET A 448 -13.62 -7.01 39.79
C MET A 448 -14.08 -8.25 39.01
N GLY A 449 -14.21 -9.37 39.73
CA GLY A 449 -14.62 -10.65 39.15
C GLY A 449 -16.13 -10.73 38.86
N GLY A 450 -16.45 -11.25 37.67
CA GLY A 450 -17.67 -12.03 37.40
C GLY A 450 -18.94 -11.28 37.00
N ASN A 451 -19.39 -11.51 35.76
CA ASN A 451 -20.72 -11.26 35.19
C ASN A 451 -21.27 -9.81 35.23
N ASN A 452 -21.16 -9.09 34.11
CA ASN A 452 -22.27 -8.26 33.61
C ASN A 452 -22.05 -7.77 32.16
N HIS A 453 -23.15 -7.62 31.42
CA HIS A 453 -23.20 -6.82 30.20
C HIS A 453 -22.60 -5.43 30.48
N TYR A 454 -21.46 -5.07 29.89
CA TYR A 454 -20.94 -3.69 30.00
C TYR A 454 -21.86 -2.75 29.22
N PRO A 455 -22.65 -1.88 29.85
CA PRO A 455 -23.33 -0.81 29.15
C PRO A 455 -22.25 0.19 28.71
N VAL A 456 -22.20 0.61 27.44
CA VAL A 456 -21.27 1.68 27.02
C VAL A 456 -21.54 3.00 27.77
N LEU A 457 -22.68 3.05 28.47
CA LEU A 457 -23.17 4.08 29.38
C LEU A 457 -22.59 3.99 30.80
N THR A 458 -21.75 2.98 31.12
CA THR A 458 -21.01 2.92 32.39
C THR A 458 -19.52 3.26 32.21
N LEU A 459 -19.11 3.63 30.99
CA LEU A 459 -17.76 4.09 30.76
C LEU A 459 -17.59 5.49 31.35
N PRO A 460 -16.48 5.75 32.08
CA PRO A 460 -16.15 7.10 32.49
C PRO A 460 -16.09 8.03 31.27
N THR A 461 -16.51 9.28 31.45
CA THR A 461 -16.58 10.28 30.38
C THR A 461 -15.24 10.43 29.65
N GLU A 462 -14.11 10.32 30.35
CA GLU A 462 -12.76 10.42 29.80
C GLU A 462 -12.46 9.33 28.77
N ILE A 463 -13.01 8.12 28.97
CA ILE A 463 -12.84 7.00 28.05
C ILE A 463 -13.70 7.21 26.81
N VAL A 464 -14.93 7.68 27.00
CA VAL A 464 -15.84 8.03 25.90
C VAL A 464 -15.25 9.16 25.05
N LEU A 465 -14.60 10.15 25.66
CA LEU A 465 -13.90 11.22 24.95
C LEU A 465 -12.74 10.72 24.11
N LYS A 466 -11.87 9.84 24.64
CA LYS A 466 -10.78 9.23 23.86
C LYS A 466 -11.30 8.45 22.67
N ILE A 467 -12.43 7.77 22.85
CA ILE A 467 -13.13 7.08 21.76
C ILE A 467 -13.61 8.08 20.70
N PHE A 468 -14.19 9.20 21.10
CA PHE A 468 -14.69 10.25 20.20
C PHE A 468 -13.57 10.94 19.44
N GLU A 469 -12.50 11.34 20.12
CA GLU A 469 -11.34 12.00 19.51
C GLU A 469 -10.74 11.13 18.41
N SER A 470 -10.66 9.84 18.68
CA SER A 470 -10.01 8.94 17.77
C SER A 470 -10.92 8.52 16.59
N PHE A 471 -12.23 8.69 16.72
CA PHE A 471 -13.20 8.53 15.61
C PHE A 471 -12.95 9.57 14.51
N LEU A 472 -12.39 10.73 14.86
CA LEU A 472 -12.06 11.82 13.94
C LEU A 472 -10.64 11.66 13.36
N PRO A 473 -10.34 12.30 12.20
CA PRO A 473 -8.97 12.39 11.73
C PRO A 473 -8.10 13.14 12.76
N GLY A 474 -6.82 12.78 12.84
CA GLY A 474 -5.90 13.42 13.78
C GLY A 474 -5.77 14.92 13.50
N TYR A 475 -5.93 15.74 14.55
CA TYR A 475 -5.70 17.18 14.45
C TYR A 475 -4.29 17.46 13.89
N PRO A 476 -4.11 18.39 12.93
CA PRO A 476 -5.05 19.43 12.50
C PRO A 476 -5.98 19.09 11.33
N LEU A 477 -6.04 17.82 10.91
CA LEU A 477 -6.88 17.38 9.78
C LEU A 477 -8.38 17.52 10.09
N HIS A 478 -9.17 17.76 9.05
CA HIS A 478 -10.58 18.16 9.19
C HIS A 478 -11.54 16.99 8.91
N PRO A 479 -12.49 16.68 9.82
CA PRO A 479 -13.61 15.81 9.50
C PRO A 479 -14.62 16.54 8.58
N PRO A 480 -15.49 15.81 7.87
CA PRO A 480 -16.58 16.43 7.13
C PRO A 480 -17.58 17.08 8.10
N LEU A 481 -18.11 18.26 7.73
CA LEU A 481 -19.10 18.99 8.54
C LEU A 481 -20.39 18.20 8.75
N VAL A 482 -20.78 17.37 7.79
CA VAL A 482 -21.98 16.53 7.81
C VAL A 482 -21.67 15.12 7.30
N GLY A 483 -22.50 14.14 7.64
CA GLY A 483 -22.36 12.76 7.17
C GLY A 483 -21.64 11.82 8.16
N PRO A 484 -21.39 10.56 7.76
CA PRO A 484 -21.08 9.46 8.66
C PRO A 484 -19.75 9.57 9.42
N ALA A 485 -18.80 10.39 8.94
CA ALA A 485 -17.51 10.65 9.59
C ALA A 485 -17.48 12.01 10.35
N SER A 486 -18.64 12.67 10.49
CA SER A 486 -18.76 13.94 11.21
C SER A 486 -18.86 13.72 12.73
N PRO A 487 -18.23 14.54 13.57
CA PRO A 487 -18.44 14.52 15.03
C PRO A 487 -19.92 14.72 15.39
N THR A 488 -20.71 15.36 14.51
CA THR A 488 -22.15 15.53 14.68
C THR A 488 -22.88 14.19 14.84
N VAL A 489 -22.39 13.10 14.25
CA VAL A 489 -22.99 11.76 14.36
C VAL A 489 -22.89 11.20 15.78
N LEU A 490 -21.83 11.55 16.52
CA LEU A 490 -21.66 11.13 17.93
C LEU A 490 -22.80 11.68 18.81
N THR A 491 -23.37 12.82 18.41
CA THR A 491 -24.52 13.44 19.09
C THR A 491 -25.86 12.75 18.78
N GLN A 492 -25.88 11.77 17.87
CA GLN A 492 -27.12 11.12 17.41
C GLN A 492 -27.28 9.70 17.97
N VAL A 493 -26.32 9.22 18.77
CA VAL A 493 -26.31 7.85 19.32
C VAL A 493 -27.34 7.67 20.44
N CYS A 494 -27.11 8.34 21.56
CA CYS A 494 -27.99 8.36 22.73
C CYS A 494 -27.89 9.73 23.43
N ARG A 495 -28.73 9.96 24.44
CA ARG A 495 -28.76 11.21 25.20
C ARG A 495 -27.41 11.50 25.88
N GLU A 496 -26.80 10.49 26.51
CA GLU A 496 -25.54 10.65 27.25
C GLU A 496 -24.36 10.97 26.31
N TRP A 497 -24.22 10.25 25.20
CA TRP A 497 -23.19 10.53 24.19
C TRP A 497 -23.38 11.91 23.56
N ARG A 498 -24.62 12.33 23.37
CA ARG A 498 -24.94 13.70 22.98
C ARG A 498 -24.43 14.68 24.03
N GLU A 499 -24.77 14.52 25.30
CA GLU A 499 -24.28 15.40 26.37
C GLU A 499 -22.74 15.46 26.40
N ILE A 500 -22.05 14.31 26.33
CA ILE A 500 -20.58 14.23 26.32
C ILE A 500 -19.99 14.90 25.08
N ALA A 501 -20.45 14.55 23.87
CA ALA A 501 -19.90 15.07 22.62
C ALA A 501 -20.12 16.59 22.51
N LEU A 502 -21.31 17.07 22.90
CA LEU A 502 -21.62 18.50 22.88
C LEU A 502 -20.78 19.29 23.89
N ALA A 503 -20.36 18.66 25.00
CA ALA A 503 -19.51 19.25 26.04
C ALA A 503 -18.00 19.09 25.78
N ALA A 504 -17.59 18.53 24.64
CA ALA A 504 -16.19 18.20 24.32
C ALA A 504 -15.60 19.11 23.23
N PRO A 505 -14.91 20.21 23.58
CA PRO A 505 -14.45 21.19 22.59
C PRO A 505 -13.48 20.63 21.54
N ALA A 506 -12.69 19.61 21.90
CA ALA A 506 -11.70 19.00 21.02
C ALA A 506 -12.30 18.36 19.76
N LEU A 507 -13.57 17.92 19.80
CA LEU A 507 -14.23 17.31 18.65
C LEU A 507 -14.64 18.31 17.57
N TRP A 508 -14.73 19.60 17.94
CA TRP A 508 -15.30 20.64 17.10
C TRP A 508 -14.25 21.62 16.58
N ARG A 509 -12.96 21.41 16.91
CA ARG A 509 -11.88 22.38 16.70
C ARG A 509 -11.23 22.34 15.31
N ALA A 510 -11.55 21.38 14.46
CA ALA A 510 -11.06 21.30 13.07
C ALA A 510 -12.24 21.29 12.09
N MET A 511 -12.24 22.17 11.09
CA MET A 511 -13.40 22.40 10.23
C MET A 511 -12.97 22.61 8.77
N SER A 512 -13.72 22.02 7.83
CA SER A 512 -13.55 22.26 6.39
C SER A 512 -14.88 22.58 5.71
N PHE A 513 -14.91 23.64 4.91
CA PHE A 513 -16.13 24.16 4.26
C PHE A 513 -15.85 24.88 2.94
N GLY A 514 -16.91 25.12 2.16
CA GLY A 514 -16.85 25.95 0.95
C GLY A 514 -16.84 25.19 -0.38
N LYS A 515 -17.53 24.04 -0.49
CA LYS A 515 -17.59 23.29 -1.76
C LYS A 515 -17.82 24.23 -2.95
N ASN A 516 -16.94 24.14 -3.94
CA ASN A 516 -17.28 24.58 -5.27
C ASN A 516 -18.42 23.65 -5.71
N ASP A 517 -19.64 24.13 -5.82
CA ASP A 517 -20.73 23.44 -6.53
C ASP A 517 -21.39 24.58 -7.30
N SER A 518 -21.23 24.57 -8.62
CA SER A 518 -21.68 25.66 -9.50
C SER A 518 -23.20 25.75 -9.59
N ASP A 519 -23.95 24.85 -8.96
CA ASP A 519 -25.39 24.77 -9.09
C ASP A 519 -26.07 24.56 -7.72
N SER A 520 -26.83 25.58 -7.27
CA SER A 520 -27.71 25.63 -6.07
C SER A 520 -27.12 26.30 -4.81
N VAL A 521 -26.85 27.60 -4.90
CA VAL A 521 -25.92 28.35 -4.02
C VAL A 521 -26.49 28.88 -2.69
N SER A 522 -27.80 29.06 -2.46
CA SER A 522 -28.26 29.75 -1.22
C SER A 522 -28.55 28.82 -0.02
N THR A 523 -29.48 27.88 -0.16
CA THR A 523 -29.96 27.04 0.97
C THR A 523 -28.91 26.07 1.51
N LEU A 524 -27.95 25.63 0.70
CA LEU A 524 -26.88 24.74 1.14
C LEU A 524 -25.85 25.50 1.99
N VAL A 525 -25.59 26.75 1.63
CA VAL A 525 -24.64 27.64 2.31
C VAL A 525 -25.17 28.04 3.69
N GLU A 526 -26.46 28.36 3.80
CA GLU A 526 -27.10 28.65 5.09
C GLU A 526 -27.01 27.47 6.07
N LYS A 527 -27.24 26.24 5.57
CA LYS A 527 -27.11 25.02 6.39
C LYS A 527 -25.67 24.78 6.82
N GLN A 528 -24.68 24.98 5.94
CA GLN A 528 -23.27 24.86 6.30
C GLN A 528 -22.86 25.93 7.32
N LEU A 529 -23.29 27.18 7.12
CA LEU A 529 -23.00 28.29 8.03
C LEU A 529 -23.51 28.00 9.44
N ALA A 530 -24.74 27.52 9.58
CA ALA A 530 -25.31 27.17 10.88
C ALA A 530 -24.49 26.06 11.59
N VAL A 531 -23.98 25.07 10.84
CA VAL A 531 -23.12 24.02 11.42
C VAL A 531 -21.76 24.59 11.84
N VAL A 532 -21.14 25.42 11.00
CA VAL A 532 -19.86 26.08 11.30
C VAL A 532 -19.97 26.95 12.55
N GLN A 533 -21.00 27.79 12.66
CA GLN A 533 -21.25 28.62 13.84
C GLN A 533 -21.40 27.77 15.11
N ASN A 534 -22.10 26.64 15.01
CA ASN A 534 -22.24 25.71 16.13
C ASN A 534 -20.88 25.08 16.53
N TRP A 535 -20.04 24.72 15.56
CA TRP A 535 -18.72 24.13 15.85
C TRP A 535 -17.75 25.18 16.42
N LEU A 536 -17.79 26.42 15.92
CA LEU A 536 -17.03 27.55 16.47
C LEU A 536 -17.40 27.87 17.92
N LEU A 537 -18.68 27.77 18.26
CA LEU A 537 -19.17 27.92 19.63
C LEU A 537 -18.69 26.77 20.52
N ARG A 538 -18.83 25.53 20.07
CA ARG A 538 -18.48 24.32 20.84
C ARG A 538 -16.99 24.11 21.02
N SER A 539 -16.17 24.55 20.09
CA SER A 539 -14.72 24.43 20.15
C SER A 539 -14.07 25.35 21.19
N ARG A 540 -14.82 26.28 21.81
CA ARG A 540 -14.26 27.18 22.83
C ARG A 540 -13.79 26.39 24.07
N PRO A 541 -12.65 26.75 24.68
CA PRO A 541 -11.74 27.84 24.32
C PRO A 541 -10.59 27.42 23.38
N LEU A 542 -10.61 26.20 22.81
CA LEU A 542 -9.46 25.64 22.11
C LEU A 542 -9.08 26.42 20.84
N PRO A 543 -7.79 26.39 20.44
CA PRO A 543 -7.37 26.83 19.13
C PRO A 543 -8.02 25.99 18.03
N ILE A 544 -8.19 26.56 16.84
CA ILE A 544 -8.95 25.94 15.74
C ILE A 544 -8.12 25.82 14.46
N SER A 545 -8.42 24.75 13.72
CA SER A 545 -7.88 24.47 12.39
C SER A 545 -8.99 24.65 11.35
N LEU A 546 -8.79 25.54 10.39
CA LEU A 546 -9.80 25.93 9.39
C LEU A 546 -9.28 25.66 7.98
N CYS A 547 -10.14 25.06 7.14
CA CYS A 547 -9.94 24.95 5.70
C CYS A 547 -11.17 25.48 4.97
N CYS A 548 -11.00 26.55 4.20
CA CYS A 548 -12.07 27.22 3.48
C CYS A 548 -11.77 27.28 1.98
N ILE A 549 -12.72 26.88 1.16
CA ILE A 549 -12.75 27.20 -0.27
C ILE A 549 -13.66 28.42 -0.46
N VAL A 550 -13.11 29.48 -1.04
CA VAL A 550 -13.70 30.82 -1.15
C VAL A 550 -14.27 30.99 -2.56
N ALA A 551 -15.60 30.92 -2.67
CA ALA A 551 -16.35 31.34 -3.85
C ALA A 551 -17.06 32.68 -3.57
N PRO A 552 -17.30 33.54 -4.58
CA PRO A 552 -17.72 34.94 -4.38
C PRO A 552 -18.96 35.14 -3.49
N ALA A 553 -20.00 34.30 -3.65
CA ALA A 553 -21.24 34.41 -2.87
C ALA A 553 -21.14 33.79 -1.46
N THR A 554 -20.31 32.76 -1.29
CA THR A 554 -20.09 32.03 -0.05
C THR A 554 -19.12 32.75 0.89
N ALA A 555 -18.21 33.54 0.30
CA ALA A 555 -17.14 34.24 0.99
C ALA A 555 -17.67 35.11 2.14
N MET A 556 -18.63 35.99 1.88
CA MET A 556 -19.03 37.02 2.86
C MET A 556 -19.65 36.48 4.16
N SER A 557 -20.59 35.53 4.06
CA SER A 557 -21.31 35.04 5.25
C SER A 557 -20.46 34.11 6.12
N ILE A 558 -19.65 33.26 5.49
CA ILE A 558 -18.72 32.38 6.21
C ILE A 558 -17.56 33.19 6.80
N HIS A 559 -17.04 34.17 6.05
CA HIS A 559 -16.05 35.13 6.52
C HIS A 559 -16.51 35.83 7.80
N ALA A 560 -17.72 36.41 7.78
CA ALA A 560 -18.30 37.09 8.94
C ALA A 560 -18.44 36.17 10.17
N ALA A 561 -18.55 34.85 9.97
CA ALA A 561 -18.61 33.88 11.06
C ALA A 561 -17.23 33.50 11.63
N ILE A 562 -16.18 33.39 10.80
CA ILE A 562 -14.88 32.87 11.23
C ILE A 562 -13.92 33.96 11.73
N VAL A 563 -13.94 35.16 11.14
CA VAL A 563 -13.02 36.26 11.48
C VAL A 563 -13.09 36.69 12.95
N PRO A 564 -14.28 36.76 13.60
CA PRO A 564 -14.35 37.05 15.03
C PRO A 564 -13.61 36.05 15.93
N HIS A 565 -13.17 34.91 15.39
CA HIS A 565 -12.43 33.87 16.09
C HIS A 565 -10.95 33.79 15.69
N ARG A 566 -10.42 34.78 14.95
CA ARG A 566 -9.02 34.80 14.48
C ARG A 566 -7.97 34.67 15.58
N ASN A 567 -8.29 35.13 16.79
CA ASN A 567 -7.42 34.98 17.96
C ASN A 567 -7.20 33.51 18.39
N ARG A 568 -8.00 32.59 17.87
CA ARG A 568 -7.93 31.15 18.13
C ARG A 568 -7.40 30.36 16.95
N TRP A 569 -7.13 30.96 15.80
CA TRP A 569 -6.66 30.22 14.63
C TRP A 569 -5.25 29.68 14.90
N GLU A 570 -5.07 28.36 14.74
CA GLU A 570 -3.79 27.68 14.85
C GLU A 570 -3.30 27.17 13.49
N HIS A 571 -4.23 26.70 12.65
CA HIS A 571 -3.96 26.32 11.27
C HIS A 571 -5.03 26.96 10.36
N LEU A 572 -4.60 27.63 9.30
CA LEU A 572 -5.49 28.29 8.36
C LEU A 572 -5.14 27.92 6.93
N ARG A 573 -6.09 27.30 6.24
CA ARG A 573 -6.02 27.01 4.81
C ARG A 573 -7.12 27.74 4.06
N LEU A 574 -6.76 28.60 3.13
CA LEU A 574 -7.68 29.34 2.26
C LEU A 574 -7.40 28.98 0.79
N ARG A 575 -8.46 28.58 0.07
CA ARG A 575 -8.39 28.25 -1.35
C ARG A 575 -9.39 29.11 -2.12
N GLY A 576 -9.11 29.52 -3.34
CA GLY A 576 -10.08 30.26 -4.15
C GLY A 576 -9.70 30.37 -5.62
N THR A 577 -10.60 30.93 -6.42
CA THR A 577 -10.37 31.15 -7.86
C THR A 577 -9.63 32.46 -8.17
N ALA A 578 -9.73 33.47 -7.30
CA ALA A 578 -9.00 34.73 -7.41
C ALA A 578 -8.76 35.33 -6.02
N LEU A 579 -7.63 36.01 -5.83
CA LEU A 579 -7.30 36.70 -4.59
C LEU A 579 -8.32 37.81 -4.26
N ASP A 580 -8.84 38.50 -5.28
CA ASP A 580 -9.86 39.54 -5.14
C ASP A 580 -11.21 39.02 -4.59
N ASN A 581 -11.43 37.70 -4.62
CA ASN A 581 -12.63 37.08 -4.03
C ASN A 581 -12.53 36.90 -2.52
N ILE A 582 -11.35 37.14 -1.93
CA ILE A 582 -11.16 37.12 -0.50
C ILE A 582 -11.43 38.53 0.04
N PRO A 583 -12.28 38.67 1.08
CA PRO A 583 -12.38 39.93 1.81
C PRO A 583 -11.00 40.34 2.34
N SER A 584 -10.59 41.59 2.06
CA SER A 584 -9.26 42.09 2.42
C SER A 584 -8.98 42.07 3.93
N ASP A 585 -10.03 41.96 4.75
CA ASP A 585 -9.96 41.91 6.21
C ASP A 585 -9.85 40.50 6.81
N ILE A 586 -9.91 39.41 6.00
CA ILE A 586 -9.86 38.04 6.56
C ILE A 586 -8.53 37.75 7.27
N LEU A 587 -7.43 38.30 6.74
CA LEU A 587 -6.09 38.19 7.30
C LEU A 587 -5.68 39.47 8.06
N ASP A 588 -6.59 40.43 8.19
CA ASP A 588 -6.33 41.67 8.92
C ASP A 588 -6.58 41.48 10.42
N GLY A 589 -5.58 41.88 11.21
CA GLY A 589 -5.55 41.80 12.66
C GLY A 589 -4.79 40.61 13.25
N ALA A 590 -4.72 40.59 14.59
CA ALA A 590 -3.90 39.65 15.33
C ALA A 590 -4.41 38.20 15.30
N MET A 591 -3.52 37.28 14.94
CA MET A 591 -3.70 35.83 14.99
C MET A 591 -2.59 35.21 15.88
N PRO A 592 -2.60 35.46 17.20
CA PRO A 592 -1.53 35.11 18.13
C PRO A 592 -1.19 33.62 18.22
N LEU A 593 -2.10 32.74 17.80
CA LEU A 593 -1.95 31.28 17.89
C LEU A 593 -1.60 30.62 16.56
N LEU A 594 -1.55 31.37 15.45
CA LEU A 594 -1.38 30.81 14.11
C LEU A 594 0.02 30.21 13.96
N ARG A 595 0.09 28.92 13.61
CA ARG A 595 1.32 28.15 13.38
C ARG A 595 1.54 27.82 11.91
N ASP A 596 0.46 27.54 11.19
CA ASP A 596 0.47 27.10 9.80
C ASP A 596 -0.52 27.91 8.95
N LEU A 597 -0.02 28.44 7.85
CA LEU A 597 -0.79 29.22 6.87
C LEU A 597 -0.63 28.61 5.48
N ASP A 598 -1.74 28.30 4.80
CA ASP A 598 -1.75 27.72 3.46
C ASP A 598 -2.74 28.47 2.55
N LEU A 599 -2.22 29.14 1.52
CA LEU A 599 -2.95 29.98 0.60
C LEU A 599 -2.84 29.44 -0.82
N TYR A 600 -3.96 29.25 -1.51
CA TYR A 600 -4.00 28.69 -2.87
C TYR A 600 -5.03 29.41 -3.75
N PHE A 601 -4.59 30.07 -4.84
CA PHE A 601 -5.48 30.88 -5.68
C PHE A 601 -5.24 30.71 -7.18
N ASN A 602 -6.19 30.14 -7.93
CA ASN A 602 -5.99 29.75 -9.33
C ASN A 602 -5.97 30.89 -10.39
N GLY A 603 -6.16 32.15 -10.00
CA GLY A 603 -6.35 33.27 -10.93
C GLY A 603 -5.09 34.11 -11.13
N ASN A 604 -5.00 34.83 -12.27
CA ASN A 604 -4.03 35.91 -12.46
C ASN A 604 -4.26 36.97 -11.38
N THR A 605 -3.52 36.89 -10.28
CA THR A 605 -3.53 37.93 -9.25
C THR A 605 -2.82 39.13 -9.83
N HIS A 606 -3.56 40.16 -10.27
CA HIS A 606 -2.96 41.48 -10.39
C HIS A 606 -2.47 41.86 -8.99
N ALA A 607 -1.20 42.25 -8.86
CA ALA A 607 -0.65 42.64 -7.57
C ALA A 607 -1.52 43.75 -6.97
N THR A 608 -2.29 43.42 -5.93
CA THR A 608 -3.02 44.42 -5.15
C THR A 608 -1.98 45.39 -4.60
N SER A 609 -2.12 46.67 -4.94
CA SER A 609 -1.17 47.71 -4.56
C SER A 609 -1.24 47.90 -3.03
N GLY A 610 -0.31 47.26 -2.31
CA GLY A 610 -0.27 47.20 -0.84
C GLY A 610 -0.55 45.78 -0.35
N GLY A 611 0.50 44.99 -0.14
CA GLY A 611 0.39 43.62 0.36
C GLY A 611 -0.36 43.56 1.70
N MET A 612 -1.13 42.49 1.90
CA MET A 612 -1.77 42.19 3.19
C MET A 612 -0.70 41.77 4.19
N ALA A 613 -0.47 42.58 5.21
CA ALA A 613 0.56 42.32 6.20
C ALA A 613 0.01 41.54 7.39
N LEU A 614 0.56 40.36 7.66
CA LEU A 614 0.21 39.54 8.82
C LEU A 614 1.01 39.99 10.04
N ASN A 615 0.70 41.18 10.54
CA ASN A 615 1.54 41.92 11.48
C ASN A 615 1.64 41.29 12.89
N ASP A 616 0.68 40.45 13.30
CA ASP A 616 0.60 39.90 14.66
C ASP A 616 0.39 38.37 14.65
N THR A 617 1.40 37.65 14.16
CA THR A 617 1.41 36.16 14.06
C THR A 617 2.67 35.53 14.69
N PRO A 618 2.92 35.74 16.00
CA PRO A 618 4.19 35.40 16.66
C PRO A 618 4.55 33.90 16.71
N LEU A 619 3.59 33.00 16.45
CA LEU A 619 3.81 31.55 16.47
C LEU A 619 3.88 30.91 15.07
N LEU A 620 3.78 31.71 14.01
CA LEU A 620 3.75 31.23 12.63
C LEU A 620 5.11 30.63 12.27
N CYS A 621 5.16 29.32 12.06
CA CYS A 621 6.37 28.59 11.71
C CYS A 621 6.30 27.95 10.31
N SER A 622 5.11 27.82 9.72
CA SER A 622 4.90 27.21 8.42
C SER A 622 4.01 28.09 7.54
N ALA A 623 4.45 28.33 6.30
CA ALA A 623 3.68 29.07 5.31
C ALA A 623 3.77 28.42 3.92
N ALA A 624 2.63 28.29 3.25
CA ALA A 624 2.53 27.85 1.85
C ALA A 624 1.76 28.90 1.04
N LEU A 625 2.39 29.44 0.01
CA LEU A 625 1.81 30.39 -0.93
C LEU A 625 1.80 29.76 -2.31
N ASN A 626 0.62 29.51 -2.86
CA ASN A 626 0.44 28.82 -4.14
C ASN A 626 -0.36 29.70 -5.10
N TYR A 627 0.23 30.04 -6.24
CA TYR A 627 -0.36 30.91 -7.28
C TYR A 627 -0.79 32.29 -6.75
N VAL A 628 0.00 32.84 -5.81
CA VAL A 628 -0.19 34.21 -5.30
C VAL A 628 1.06 35.02 -5.61
N ALA A 629 0.93 36.28 -6.04
CA ALA A 629 2.08 37.15 -6.15
C ALA A 629 2.82 37.32 -4.81
N ALA A 630 4.16 37.24 -4.83
CA ALA A 630 5.02 37.38 -3.64
C ALA A 630 4.77 38.65 -2.83
N LYS A 631 4.41 39.74 -3.51
CA LYS A 631 4.15 41.04 -2.90
C LYS A 631 2.76 41.15 -2.25
N SER A 632 1.88 40.17 -2.47
CA SER A 632 0.52 40.18 -1.94
C SER A 632 0.47 39.92 -0.43
N PHE A 633 1.50 39.30 0.15
CA PHE A 633 1.54 38.98 1.58
C PHE A 633 2.88 39.35 2.22
N ILE A 634 2.81 40.08 3.33
CA ILE A 634 3.97 40.34 4.19
C ILE A 634 3.88 39.37 5.38
N LEU A 635 4.75 38.35 5.37
CA LEU A 635 4.83 37.33 6.41
C LEU A 635 6.03 37.60 7.34
N PRO A 636 6.00 37.12 8.60
CA PRO A 636 7.15 37.15 9.49
C PRO A 636 8.16 36.05 9.10
N TYR A 637 8.82 36.20 7.95
CA TYR A 637 9.72 35.20 7.37
C TYR A 637 10.81 34.70 8.34
N ALA A 638 11.32 35.58 9.20
CA ALA A 638 12.39 35.27 10.15
C ALA A 638 12.08 34.16 11.16
N GLN A 639 10.81 33.87 11.45
CA GLN A 639 10.41 32.80 12.38
C GLN A 639 9.93 31.52 11.66
N LEU A 640 9.87 31.52 10.32
CA LEU A 640 9.44 30.36 9.56
C LEU A 640 10.51 29.26 9.58
N THR A 641 10.08 28.03 9.84
CA THR A 641 10.85 26.79 9.69
C THR A 641 10.48 26.04 8.41
N THR A 642 9.29 26.29 7.88
CA THR A 642 8.80 25.68 6.64
C THR A 642 8.22 26.75 5.72
N LEU A 643 8.69 26.78 4.48
CA LEU A 643 8.18 27.68 3.45
C LEU A 643 7.98 26.95 2.14
N ARG A 644 6.78 27.07 1.56
CA ARG A 644 6.46 26.59 0.23
C ARG A 644 6.00 27.75 -0.64
N LEU A 645 6.66 27.95 -1.78
CA LEU A 645 6.31 28.94 -2.80
C LEU A 645 6.11 28.20 -4.12
N THR A 646 4.88 28.09 -4.60
CA THR A 646 4.60 27.40 -5.87
C THR A 646 3.71 28.22 -6.80
N GLY A 647 3.90 28.08 -8.12
CA GLY A 647 3.10 28.76 -9.14
C GLY A 647 3.82 29.94 -9.77
N SER A 648 3.10 31.03 -10.06
CA SER A 648 3.54 32.18 -10.88
C SER A 648 4.62 33.09 -10.26
N PHE A 649 5.48 32.57 -9.39
CA PHE A 649 6.57 33.33 -8.76
C PHE A 649 7.78 33.43 -9.67
N LEU A 650 8.37 34.62 -9.77
CA LEU A 650 9.72 34.75 -10.31
C LEU A 650 10.75 34.51 -9.20
N LEU A 651 11.86 33.85 -9.53
CA LEU A 651 12.91 33.51 -8.57
C LEU A 651 13.49 34.76 -7.90
N ASN A 652 13.75 35.82 -8.66
CA ASN A 652 14.19 37.11 -8.14
C ASN A 652 13.22 37.74 -7.12
N GLU A 653 11.92 37.45 -7.19
CA GLU A 653 10.92 37.92 -6.23
C GLU A 653 10.95 37.11 -4.93
N CYS A 654 11.35 35.83 -5.01
CA CYS A 654 11.50 34.96 -3.85
C CYS A 654 12.79 35.25 -3.06
N VAL A 655 13.87 35.65 -3.72
CA VAL A 655 15.20 35.87 -3.09
C VAL A 655 15.14 36.80 -1.87
N PRO A 656 14.52 37.99 -1.92
CA PRO A 656 14.40 38.86 -0.74
C PRO A 656 13.61 38.23 0.42
N LEU A 657 12.64 37.34 0.12
CA LEU A 657 11.86 36.63 1.12
C LEU A 657 12.69 35.55 1.80
N LEU A 658 13.45 34.79 1.00
CA LEU A 658 14.36 33.75 1.49
C LEU A 658 15.48 34.32 2.35
N HIS A 659 16.01 35.49 2.02
CA HIS A 659 16.98 36.19 2.87
C HIS A 659 16.46 36.55 4.26
N GLN A 660 15.16 36.80 4.38
CA GLN A 660 14.54 37.07 5.67
C GLN A 660 14.26 35.77 6.45
N ALA A 661 14.20 34.62 5.77
CA ALA A 661 13.79 33.34 6.33
C ALA A 661 14.98 32.47 6.79
N SER A 662 15.83 33.00 7.66
CA SER A 662 17.09 32.35 8.08
C SER A 662 16.92 31.10 8.94
N ASN A 663 15.73 30.88 9.53
CA ASN A 663 15.40 29.73 10.36
C ASN A 663 14.73 28.57 9.59
N LEU A 664 14.68 28.64 8.25
CA LEU A 664 14.09 27.59 7.44
C LEU A 664 14.85 26.26 7.59
N VAL A 665 14.07 25.20 7.82
CA VAL A 665 14.48 23.79 7.86
C VAL A 665 14.00 23.06 6.61
N HIS A 666 12.81 23.40 6.11
CA HIS A 666 12.21 22.83 4.90
C HIS A 666 11.78 23.93 3.94
N CYS A 667 12.19 23.83 2.69
CA CYS A 667 11.86 24.80 1.65
C CYS A 667 11.46 24.11 0.35
N ASP A 668 10.35 24.54 -0.23
CA ASP A 668 9.82 24.01 -1.50
C ASP A 668 9.56 25.18 -2.45
N LEU A 669 10.30 25.21 -3.57
CA LEU A 669 10.29 26.30 -4.54
C LEU A 669 9.92 25.78 -5.92
N ALA A 670 8.73 26.14 -6.39
CA ALA A 670 8.32 25.98 -7.79
C ALA A 670 8.14 27.37 -8.43
N VAL A 671 9.16 27.84 -9.15
CA VAL A 671 9.31 29.24 -9.59
C VAL A 671 9.78 29.35 -11.05
N PHE A 672 9.62 30.53 -11.65
CA PHE A 672 10.10 30.89 -12.97
C PHE A 672 11.36 31.76 -12.91
N CYS A 673 12.20 31.79 -13.95
CA CYS A 673 13.34 32.71 -14.01
C CYS A 673 13.67 33.16 -15.45
N TYR A 674 14.23 34.38 -15.58
CA TYR A 674 14.74 34.96 -16.84
C TYR A 674 16.27 35.00 -16.91
N ALA A 675 16.82 35.06 -18.12
CA ALA A 675 18.27 35.13 -18.38
C ALA A 675 18.92 36.45 -17.95
N ASN A 676 18.14 37.53 -17.97
CA ASN A 676 18.59 38.89 -17.63
C ASN A 676 18.34 39.26 -16.17
N GLU A 677 17.86 38.32 -15.35
CA GLU A 677 17.86 38.51 -13.90
C GLU A 677 19.32 38.63 -13.45
N HIS A 678 19.71 39.84 -13.06
CA HIS A 678 21.03 40.09 -12.52
C HIS A 678 21.24 39.14 -11.34
N ALA A 679 22.45 38.55 -11.22
CA ALA A 679 22.80 37.69 -10.11
C ALA A 679 22.46 38.40 -8.79
N ALA A 680 21.33 38.01 -8.19
CA ALA A 680 20.94 38.50 -6.89
C ALA A 680 21.92 37.95 -5.85
N PRO A 681 22.07 38.60 -4.69
CA PRO A 681 22.94 38.11 -3.63
C PRO A 681 22.67 36.63 -3.31
N ASP A 682 23.73 35.93 -2.89
CA ASP A 682 23.65 34.50 -2.58
C ASP A 682 22.66 34.24 -1.43
N VAL A 683 21.68 33.38 -1.65
CA VAL A 683 20.65 33.05 -0.66
C VAL A 683 21.26 32.11 0.39
N THR A 684 21.48 32.60 1.60
CA THR A 684 22.04 31.79 2.69
C THR A 684 20.94 31.29 3.63
N LEU A 685 20.76 29.96 3.71
CA LEU A 685 19.77 29.30 4.56
C LEU A 685 20.50 28.29 5.47
N PRO A 686 21.03 28.73 6.62
CA PRO A 686 22.01 27.96 7.40
C PRO A 686 21.44 26.71 8.07
N GLN A 687 20.14 26.67 8.36
CA GLN A 687 19.46 25.57 9.05
C GLN A 687 18.69 24.64 8.11
N LEU A 688 18.76 24.88 6.79
CA LEU A 688 17.93 24.17 5.83
C LEU A 688 18.39 22.72 5.69
N GLU A 689 17.52 21.78 6.06
CA GLU A 689 17.78 20.34 5.97
C GLU A 689 17.17 19.73 4.70
N SER A 690 16.06 20.27 4.20
CA SER A 690 15.39 19.79 2.99
C SER A 690 15.05 20.92 2.03
N LEU A 691 15.42 20.74 0.76
CA LEU A 691 15.17 21.70 -0.32
C LEU A 691 14.60 20.99 -1.54
N THR A 692 13.43 21.44 -1.99
CA THR A 692 12.84 21.07 -3.28
C THR A 692 12.90 22.25 -4.24
N LEU A 693 13.43 22.02 -5.44
CA LEU A 693 13.59 23.01 -6.51
C LEU A 693 12.90 22.52 -7.79
N GLN A 694 11.95 23.31 -8.25
CA GLN A 694 11.31 23.18 -9.55
C GLN A 694 11.38 24.54 -10.25
N ILE A 695 12.37 24.70 -11.13
CA ILE A 695 12.64 26.01 -11.75
C ILE A 695 12.30 25.95 -13.24
N HIS A 696 11.48 26.89 -13.67
CA HIS A 696 11.00 27.03 -15.03
C HIS A 696 11.74 28.21 -15.69
N SER A 697 12.85 27.97 -16.41
CA SER A 697 13.49 29.06 -17.17
C SER A 697 12.71 29.33 -18.46
N LEU A 698 12.30 30.59 -18.62
CA LEU A 698 11.48 31.06 -19.73
C LEU A 698 12.30 31.30 -21.01
N ASP A 699 13.64 31.36 -20.89
CA ASP A 699 14.52 31.94 -21.90
C ASP A 699 15.58 30.95 -22.43
N GLY A 700 15.63 29.72 -21.92
CA GLY A 700 16.68 28.77 -22.32
C GLY A 700 17.91 28.72 -21.39
N HIS A 701 18.07 29.70 -20.51
CA HIS A 701 19.32 29.91 -19.75
C HIS A 701 19.30 29.27 -18.34
N PRO A 702 20.47 28.81 -17.82
CA PRO A 702 20.58 28.19 -16.51
C PRO A 702 20.41 29.20 -15.37
N MET A 703 19.91 28.73 -14.23
CA MET A 703 19.82 29.51 -13.01
C MET A 703 21.21 30.00 -12.57
N GLN A 704 21.35 31.32 -12.40
CA GLN A 704 22.59 31.94 -11.86
C GLN A 704 22.54 32.16 -10.34
N GLN A 705 21.38 32.00 -9.70
CA GLN A 705 21.20 32.16 -8.26
C GLN A 705 21.98 31.09 -7.49
N SER A 706 22.87 31.52 -6.58
CA SER A 706 23.49 30.59 -5.64
C SER A 706 22.67 30.48 -4.36
N PHE A 707 22.64 29.27 -3.79
CA PHE A 707 22.09 28.98 -2.48
C PHE A 707 23.21 28.45 -1.61
N ILE A 708 23.43 29.02 -0.43
CA ILE A 708 24.40 28.55 0.58
C ILE A 708 23.60 27.83 1.67
N VAL A 709 23.68 26.49 1.70
CA VAL A 709 22.78 25.60 2.47
C VAL A 709 23.58 24.52 3.22
N PRO A 710 24.38 24.90 4.23
CA PRO A 710 25.36 24.01 4.84
C PRO A 710 24.78 22.84 5.64
N ALA A 711 23.54 22.94 6.10
CA ALA A 711 22.85 21.89 6.84
C ALA A 711 22.06 20.91 5.94
N LEU A 712 22.09 21.10 4.62
CA LEU A 712 21.22 20.35 3.71
C LEU A 712 21.51 18.85 3.75
N ARG A 713 20.45 18.06 3.95
CA ARG A 713 20.46 16.59 3.94
C ARG A 713 19.73 16.01 2.74
N CYS A 714 18.65 16.66 2.30
CA CYS A 714 17.82 16.18 1.21
C CYS A 714 17.62 17.28 0.15
N LEU A 715 18.01 17.00 -1.09
CA LEU A 715 17.79 17.88 -2.25
C LEU A 715 16.91 17.19 -3.29
N HIS A 716 15.79 17.81 -3.68
CA HIS A 716 14.96 17.33 -4.79
C HIS A 716 14.92 18.37 -5.91
N ILE A 717 15.21 17.95 -7.15
CA ILE A 717 15.18 18.77 -8.36
C ILE A 717 14.15 18.18 -9.35
N ALA A 718 13.06 18.90 -9.60
CA ALA A 718 12.04 18.56 -10.59
C ALA A 718 12.13 19.48 -11.82
N GLU A 719 11.95 18.96 -13.04
CA GLU A 719 12.08 19.77 -14.28
C GLU A 719 10.75 20.40 -14.70
N SER A 720 10.89 21.46 -15.52
CA SER A 720 9.92 21.96 -16.47
C SER A 720 10.44 21.77 -17.89
N VAL A 721 9.52 21.55 -18.83
CA VAL A 721 9.67 21.24 -20.26
C VAL A 721 10.65 22.13 -21.07
N ALA A 722 11.24 23.19 -20.51
CA ALA A 722 11.90 24.24 -21.27
C ALA A 722 13.41 24.47 -21.03
N THR A 723 14.11 23.90 -20.03
CA THR A 723 15.50 24.35 -19.76
C THR A 723 16.37 23.54 -18.78
N PRO A 724 17.72 23.61 -18.90
CA PRO A 724 18.65 22.90 -18.03
C PRO A 724 18.91 23.65 -16.71
N VAL A 725 18.10 23.35 -15.69
CA VAL A 725 18.43 23.52 -14.26
C VAL A 725 19.37 22.34 -13.87
N PRO A 726 20.32 22.44 -12.91
CA PRO A 726 21.62 21.81 -13.04
C PRO A 726 21.55 20.27 -13.02
N ARG A 727 21.46 19.68 -14.20
CA ARG A 727 21.44 18.23 -14.40
C ARG A 727 22.69 17.70 -15.04
N ALA A 728 23.29 18.47 -15.93
CA ALA A 728 24.65 18.18 -16.33
C ALA A 728 25.46 18.07 -15.03
N ILE A 729 26.11 16.93 -14.82
CA ILE A 729 26.96 16.68 -13.65
C ILE A 729 27.87 17.89 -13.35
N PRO A 730 28.45 18.58 -14.36
CA PRO A 730 29.19 19.82 -14.13
C PRO A 730 28.36 20.93 -13.46
N SER A 731 27.12 21.17 -13.91
CA SER A 731 26.23 22.19 -13.34
C SER A 731 25.76 21.81 -11.93
N LEU A 732 25.44 20.53 -11.70
CA LEU A 732 25.05 20.06 -10.35
C LEU A 732 26.24 20.15 -9.41
N LYS A 733 27.44 19.80 -9.88
CA LYS A 733 28.68 19.94 -9.13
C LYS A 733 28.95 21.40 -8.78
N VAL A 734 28.84 22.32 -9.74
CA VAL A 734 28.98 23.77 -9.49
C VAL A 734 27.95 24.25 -8.46
N PHE A 735 26.70 23.78 -8.55
CA PHE A 735 25.66 24.11 -7.58
C PHE A 735 26.01 23.59 -6.18
N LEU A 736 26.35 22.31 -6.04
CA LEU A 736 26.69 21.67 -4.77
C LEU A 736 27.96 22.24 -4.13
N ASP A 737 28.99 22.49 -4.94
CA ASP A 737 30.26 23.09 -4.51
C ASP A 737 30.03 24.50 -3.95
N LYS A 738 29.20 25.31 -4.64
CA LYS A 738 28.80 26.63 -4.14
C LYS A 738 27.86 26.54 -2.94
N ALA A 739 27.00 25.52 -2.89
CA ALA A 739 26.04 25.34 -1.82
C ALA A 739 26.67 24.97 -0.48
N GLY A 740 27.87 24.39 -0.51
CA GLY A 740 28.64 24.12 0.69
C GLY A 740 27.90 23.20 1.65
N CYS A 741 27.25 22.14 1.13
CA CYS A 741 26.39 21.22 1.86
C CYS A 741 27.09 19.87 2.18
N PRO A 742 27.99 19.79 3.17
CA PRO A 742 28.75 18.57 3.49
C PRO A 742 27.90 17.44 4.10
N ARG A 743 26.66 17.73 4.51
CA ARG A 743 25.74 16.77 5.14
C ARG A 743 24.72 16.20 4.17
N LEU A 744 24.88 16.42 2.87
CA LEU A 744 23.91 15.98 1.86
C LEU A 744 23.87 14.45 1.78
N GLU A 745 22.75 13.87 2.22
CA GLU A 745 22.52 12.43 2.29
C GLU A 745 21.76 11.92 1.06
N GLU A 746 20.77 12.68 0.57
CA GLU A 746 19.88 12.30 -0.54
C GLU A 746 19.79 13.39 -1.62
N VAL A 747 19.91 12.99 -2.89
CA VAL A 747 19.59 13.82 -4.06
C VAL A 747 18.59 13.09 -4.95
N ARG A 748 17.45 13.75 -5.23
CA ARG A 748 16.41 13.27 -6.12
C ARG A 748 16.31 14.17 -7.35
N ILE A 749 16.23 13.58 -8.54
CA ILE A 749 16.12 14.29 -9.83
C ILE A 749 14.96 13.69 -10.63
N THR A 750 14.05 14.52 -11.18
CA THR A 750 12.83 14.05 -11.87
C THR A 750 12.69 14.59 -13.31
N ASN A 751 12.97 13.79 -14.36
CA ASN A 751 13.01 14.18 -15.79
C ASN A 751 11.65 14.08 -16.55
N PRO A 752 11.21 15.14 -17.26
CA PRO A 752 10.39 15.10 -18.46
C PRO A 752 11.19 14.78 -19.74
N LYS A 753 10.48 14.27 -20.74
CA LYS A 753 11.03 14.02 -22.09
C LYS A 753 10.97 15.28 -22.97
N PRO A 754 11.84 15.42 -24.00
CA PRO A 754 11.76 16.50 -24.99
C PRO A 754 10.41 16.50 -25.72
N VAL A 755 9.91 17.69 -26.06
CA VAL A 755 8.65 17.92 -26.81
C VAL A 755 8.81 17.44 -28.25
N ARG A 756 7.84 16.67 -28.78
CA ARG A 756 7.76 16.45 -30.24
C ARG A 756 7.39 17.77 -30.91
N GLY A 757 8.32 18.35 -31.66
CA GLY A 757 8.08 19.58 -32.44
C GLY A 757 9.25 20.57 -32.46
N TYR A 758 10.23 20.42 -31.56
CA TYR A 758 11.52 21.09 -31.68
C TYR A 758 12.54 20.15 -32.32
N ASP A 759 13.37 20.70 -33.19
CA ASP A 759 14.30 20.00 -34.08
C ASP A 759 15.11 18.92 -33.35
N THR A 760 15.03 17.69 -33.87
CA THR A 760 15.59 16.45 -33.31
C THR A 760 17.12 16.33 -33.46
N SER A 761 17.82 17.43 -33.66
CA SER A 761 19.29 17.47 -33.70
C SER A 761 19.94 17.38 -32.31
N LEU A 762 19.17 17.45 -31.22
CA LEU A 762 19.61 17.12 -29.86
C LEU A 762 19.22 15.69 -29.42
N SER A 763 19.13 14.75 -30.37
CA SER A 763 18.93 13.31 -30.10
C SER A 763 20.18 12.61 -29.52
N GLU A 764 21.24 13.37 -29.22
CA GLU A 764 22.38 12.97 -28.38
C GLU A 764 22.16 13.23 -26.87
N TYR A 765 20.92 13.38 -26.37
CA TYR A 765 20.66 13.38 -24.91
C TYR A 765 20.70 11.96 -24.29
N ASP A 766 21.83 11.32 -24.58
CA ASP A 766 22.84 10.81 -23.67
C ASP A 766 22.50 9.63 -22.75
N ALA A 767 23.13 8.50 -23.09
CA ALA A 767 23.36 7.35 -22.23
C ALA A 767 24.20 7.69 -20.96
N SER A 768 24.53 8.96 -20.71
CA SER A 768 25.23 9.49 -19.53
C SER A 768 24.34 9.79 -18.32
N LEU A 769 23.02 9.67 -18.43
CA LEU A 769 22.06 9.96 -17.35
C LEU A 769 21.57 8.69 -16.62
N SER A 770 22.47 7.75 -16.30
CA SER A 770 22.11 6.65 -15.39
C SER A 770 22.40 7.03 -13.93
N GLU A 771 21.65 6.45 -13.00
CA GLU A 771 21.88 6.61 -11.55
C GLU A 771 23.35 6.30 -11.18
N ASP A 772 23.98 5.36 -11.89
CA ASP A 772 25.38 4.96 -11.70
C ASP A 772 26.38 6.07 -12.08
N VAL A 773 26.09 6.87 -13.12
CA VAL A 773 26.97 7.99 -13.50
C VAL A 773 26.93 9.09 -12.43
N TYR A 774 25.75 9.40 -11.87
CA TYR A 774 25.63 10.34 -10.75
C TYR A 774 26.27 9.81 -9.46
N ARG A 775 26.07 8.53 -9.14
CA ARG A 775 26.74 7.88 -7.99
C ARG A 775 28.26 7.92 -8.13
N THR A 776 28.79 7.74 -9.34
CA THR A 776 30.23 7.84 -9.61
C THR A 776 30.74 9.27 -9.50
N ALA A 777 29.98 10.25 -9.98
CA ALA A 777 30.36 11.66 -9.92
C ALA A 777 30.29 12.27 -8.50
N PHE A 778 29.45 11.71 -7.62
CA PHE A 778 29.17 12.24 -6.28
C PHE A 778 29.18 11.13 -5.21
N PRO A 779 30.34 10.50 -4.94
CA PRO A 779 30.44 9.33 -4.06
C PRO A 779 30.15 9.62 -2.59
N SER A 780 30.14 10.89 -2.18
CA SER A 780 29.85 11.31 -0.79
C SER A 780 28.36 11.31 -0.44
N ILE A 781 27.47 11.19 -1.43
CA ILE A 781 26.02 11.24 -1.24
C ILE A 781 25.49 9.80 -1.18
N SER A 782 24.79 9.47 -0.09
CA SER A 782 24.37 8.08 0.19
C SER A 782 23.33 7.57 -0.82
N THR A 783 22.44 8.45 -1.26
CA THR A 783 21.26 8.10 -2.04
C THR A 783 21.08 9.07 -3.20
N PHE A 784 21.12 8.55 -4.43
CA PHE A 784 20.65 9.24 -5.63
C PHE A 784 19.39 8.56 -6.14
N ILE A 785 18.39 9.36 -6.53
CA ILE A 785 17.12 8.86 -7.09
C ILE A 785 16.84 9.62 -8.39
N LEU A 786 16.78 8.90 -9.51
CA LEU A 786 16.40 9.47 -10.81
C LEU A 786 15.00 8.95 -11.21
N VAL A 787 14.07 9.86 -11.49
CA VAL A 787 12.67 9.55 -11.84
C VAL A 787 12.41 9.99 -13.29
N HIS A 788 11.91 9.09 -14.16
CA HIS A 788 11.59 9.38 -15.56
C HIS A 788 10.08 9.25 -15.85
N TYR A 789 9.48 10.22 -16.54
CA TYR A 789 8.06 10.18 -16.97
C TYR A 789 7.87 9.61 -18.39
N THR A 790 6.73 8.94 -18.64
CA THR A 790 6.37 8.34 -19.95
C THR A 790 5.46 9.24 -20.80
N ALA A 791 5.41 9.02 -22.13
CA ALA A 791 4.74 9.93 -23.09
C ALA A 791 3.21 10.07 -22.89
N ARG A 792 2.52 9.04 -22.37
CA ARG A 792 1.05 9.07 -22.13
C ARG A 792 0.67 9.97 -20.95
N GLN A 793 1.57 10.10 -19.98
CA GLN A 793 1.44 11.05 -18.87
C GLN A 793 1.49 12.50 -19.37
N ARG A 794 2.04 12.76 -20.58
CA ARG A 794 2.12 14.10 -21.19
C ARG A 794 0.87 14.50 -21.97
N ASP A 795 0.17 13.59 -22.64
CA ASP A 795 -1.14 13.93 -23.24
C ASP A 795 -2.14 14.26 -22.13
N GLN A 796 -2.04 13.60 -20.97
CA GLN A 796 -2.74 14.01 -19.76
C GLN A 796 -2.20 15.33 -19.21
N GLN A 797 -0.89 15.57 -19.09
CA GLN A 797 -0.37 16.82 -18.51
C GLN A 797 -0.55 18.06 -19.40
N LEU A 798 -0.48 17.92 -20.74
CA LEU A 798 -0.73 18.98 -21.75
C LEU A 798 -2.22 19.18 -22.02
N ALA A 799 -3.03 18.11 -22.02
CA ALA A 799 -4.48 18.28 -21.92
C ALA A 799 -4.82 18.94 -20.60
N ILE A 800 -4.19 18.60 -19.48
CA ILE A 800 -4.37 19.28 -18.19
C ILE A 800 -3.85 20.72 -18.26
N THR A 801 -2.73 21.06 -18.89
CA THR A 801 -2.31 22.48 -19.00
C THR A 801 -3.19 23.29 -19.95
N SER A 802 -3.74 22.69 -21.01
CA SER A 802 -4.72 23.36 -21.90
C SER A 802 -6.15 23.35 -21.34
N PHE A 803 -6.51 22.38 -20.50
CA PHE A 803 -7.80 22.24 -19.82
C PHE A 803 -7.84 23.01 -18.50
N LEU A 804 -6.70 23.22 -17.84
CA LEU A 804 -6.50 24.15 -16.71
C LEU A 804 -6.45 25.62 -17.17
N LEU A 805 -6.17 25.89 -18.45
CA LEU A 805 -6.34 27.21 -19.04
C LEU A 805 -7.82 27.54 -19.35
N ASP A 806 -8.70 26.53 -19.42
CA ASP A 806 -10.08 26.73 -19.89
C ASP A 806 -11.20 26.27 -18.94
N ARG A 807 -10.92 25.65 -17.79
CA ARG A 807 -11.93 25.53 -16.70
C ARG A 807 -11.34 25.58 -15.29
N PRO A 808 -12.05 26.19 -14.33
CA PRO A 808 -11.56 26.46 -12.99
C PRO A 808 -11.83 25.24 -12.10
N TYR A 809 -10.76 24.51 -11.74
CA TYR A 809 -10.88 23.23 -11.05
C TYR A 809 -10.82 23.35 -9.52
N PHE A 810 -11.65 22.49 -8.91
CA PHE A 810 -12.06 22.41 -7.53
C PHE A 810 -11.08 21.66 -6.66
#